data_AF-A0A7W1NW65-F1
#
_entry.id   AF-A0A7W1NW65-F1
#
_cell.length_a   1.000
_cell.length_b   1.000
_cell.length_c   1.000
_cell.angle_alpha   90.00
_cell.angle_beta   90.00
_cell.angle_gamma   90.00
#
_symmetry.space_group_name_H-M   'P 1'
#
loop_
_entity.id
_entity.type
_entity.pdbx_description
1 polymer ?
#
loop_
_entity_poly.entity_id
_entity_poly.type
_entity_poly.pdbx_seq_one_letter_code
_entity_poly.pdbx_strand_id
1 'polypeptide(L)'
;MKRLVLLVLGILMVIPAAFVVMQDNAPPIHLQMTGINRTAYPTVVVNANVTDKVGQPVLGLGQDDFAVIGPLVNNMKIVKVENVTDDSLSFSVVLAIDTSSSMDGAPIERTKEAAISFINSIGPTDPVAIVTFDNKARLVQDFTTDKKVLTDTITNLRYGGQTALYDGSALAVATAANSPVPRRAVVILSDGQEYRASANARSVALDNALQVGVPVYTIGEGFGFDRSFMTSLANGTVAQFYESPDPAKLKEIYDGLAKTLRSQYIITLTTDLPGDGKLYQLALEVKDKNGSTANATIPMRARIYKPIVALPDIPKDPISEKTTVTAQVQSDDGITSATFQLNKDEAVAAKAPYTFTIDPAALKSGPNTLTFSATDSNGDTTTVTQAFTVAPKPPTVTITGVGDTVDKVTTATITGAATEGKVQGLIIKVNDVVVVSSLNKDTTTVKLDPSTLPPGENTLTATVTDTAGGHTDSSIKFTVPALPPTVTINGLTAGESITENRTVTVDAASPQTAVNKVVYKVDGKTIATQTAEPFTLDLDVKTIGVGNHILSVEATNDGGKTGKADVAFVIARPPTPTPTATSTSTNTPVPTDTKVPPTDTKVPPTATDTAAAPTATNTSLPATVTKTSAPPSATANASETAAVQADLSTNQAATSSAQEPTDTKVSPTDTRVAATSTTAPTDTKVAATNTKVPPTSTTAPTDTKVPPTNTTVPTKTVTATTEATVEVTEASTAEVTEAATVENTAEVTEAVTAEQTAEQTEVALGATSTTVATTTKEATAVSTNESQNVPTFTPIPLTAENQGAVGQAQSPLLIGATCLLGLLLLAIVYWFAARRRTR
;
A
#
# COMPACT_ATOMS: atom_id res chain seq x y z
N MET A 1 2.80 51.06 -66.75
CA MET A 1 3.93 51.54 -65.92
C MET A 1 3.50 52.63 -64.93
N LYS A 2 3.36 53.92 -65.28
CA LYS A 2 3.14 55.03 -64.30
C LYS A 2 2.11 54.79 -63.18
N ARG A 3 0.91 54.25 -63.49
CA ARG A 3 -0.13 53.95 -62.47
C ARG A 3 0.23 52.83 -61.49
N LEU A 4 1.06 51.86 -61.88
CA LEU A 4 1.50 50.77 -60.99
C LEU A 4 2.56 51.26 -59.99
N VAL A 5 3.50 52.09 -60.46
CA VAL A 5 4.59 52.65 -59.64
C VAL A 5 4.03 53.52 -58.51
N LEU A 6 3.03 54.35 -58.77
CA LEU A 6 2.38 55.18 -57.74
C LEU A 6 1.69 54.36 -56.65
N LEU A 7 1.05 53.24 -57.00
CA LEU A 7 0.35 52.38 -56.04
C LEU A 7 1.33 51.60 -55.15
N VAL A 8 2.46 51.13 -55.72
CA VAL A 8 3.54 50.51 -54.95
C VAL A 8 4.22 51.53 -54.02
N LEU A 9 4.44 52.78 -54.50
CA LEU A 9 5.08 53.82 -53.69
C LEU A 9 4.21 54.23 -52.49
N GLY A 10 2.90 54.33 -52.67
CA GLY A 10 1.95 54.62 -51.58
C GLY A 10 1.94 53.55 -50.50
N ILE A 11 1.91 52.26 -50.88
CA ILE A 11 1.96 51.14 -49.92
C ILE A 11 3.31 51.11 -49.18
N LEU A 12 4.42 51.35 -49.89
CA LEU A 12 5.77 51.38 -49.31
C LEU A 12 5.94 52.52 -48.28
N MET A 13 5.14 53.59 -48.37
CA MET A 13 5.19 54.72 -47.44
C MET A 13 4.33 54.53 -46.18
N VAL A 14 3.39 53.58 -46.17
CA VAL A 14 2.52 53.26 -45.01
C VAL A 14 3.13 52.17 -44.12
N ILE A 15 3.91 51.24 -44.68
CA ILE A 15 4.55 50.13 -43.94
C ILE A 15 5.45 50.62 -42.78
N PRO A 16 6.27 51.68 -42.89
CA PRO A 16 7.08 52.18 -41.78
C PRO A 16 6.24 52.64 -40.57
N ALA A 17 5.09 53.28 -40.83
CA ALA A 17 4.21 53.76 -39.76
C ALA A 17 3.58 52.61 -38.96
N ALA A 18 3.24 51.49 -39.63
CA ALA A 18 2.70 50.32 -38.95
C ALA A 18 3.72 49.64 -38.02
N PHE A 19 5.00 49.63 -38.37
CA PHE A 19 6.06 49.03 -37.54
C PHE A 19 6.37 49.87 -36.27
N VAL A 20 6.34 51.20 -36.36
CA VAL A 20 6.57 52.08 -35.19
C VAL A 20 5.52 51.88 -34.10
N VAL A 21 4.25 51.62 -34.48
CA VAL A 21 3.13 51.49 -33.53
C VAL A 21 3.16 50.18 -32.73
N MET A 22 3.90 49.15 -33.16
CA MET A 22 3.97 47.88 -32.43
C MET A 22 5.03 47.83 -31.31
N GLN A 23 5.87 48.86 -31.16
CA GLN A 23 7.02 48.84 -30.23
C GLN A 23 6.75 49.49 -28.85
N ASP A 24 5.66 50.25 -28.67
CA ASP A 24 5.42 51.01 -27.43
C ASP A 24 4.58 50.26 -26.36
N ASN A 25 4.08 49.05 -26.68
CA ASN A 25 3.25 48.23 -25.79
C ASN A 25 4.02 47.54 -24.63
N ALA A 26 5.33 47.76 -24.49
CA ALA A 26 6.05 47.37 -23.28
C ALA A 26 5.60 48.25 -22.10
N PRO A 27 5.36 47.69 -20.89
CA PRO A 27 4.98 48.49 -19.73
C PRO A 27 6.07 49.54 -19.43
N PRO A 28 5.73 50.73 -18.87
CA PRO A 28 6.71 51.78 -18.62
C PRO A 28 7.79 51.41 -17.60
N ILE A 29 7.48 50.43 -16.76
CA ILE A 29 8.36 49.85 -15.74
C ILE A 29 8.34 48.32 -15.86
N HIS A 30 9.37 47.68 -15.29
CA HIS A 30 9.51 46.23 -15.17
C HIS A 30 9.76 45.87 -13.71
N LEU A 31 9.04 44.86 -13.20
CA LEU A 31 9.27 44.26 -11.89
C LEU A 31 9.98 42.91 -12.08
N GLN A 32 11.04 42.67 -11.33
CA GLN A 32 11.73 41.38 -11.31
C GLN A 32 12.00 40.97 -9.87
N MET A 33 11.36 39.90 -9.39
CA MET A 33 11.78 39.26 -8.14
C MET A 33 13.08 38.50 -8.39
N THR A 34 14.06 38.66 -7.50
CA THR A 34 15.46 38.20 -7.67
C THR A 34 15.93 37.22 -6.59
N GLY A 35 15.03 36.86 -5.67
CA GLY A 35 15.29 35.94 -4.58
C GLY A 35 14.19 36.00 -3.53
N ILE A 36 13.97 34.88 -2.85
CA ILE A 36 12.96 34.74 -1.80
C ILE A 36 13.56 34.01 -0.60
N ASN A 37 13.62 34.72 0.54
CA ASN A 37 14.09 34.18 1.80
C ASN A 37 12.88 33.89 2.70
N ARG A 38 12.85 32.68 3.25
CA ARG A 38 11.75 32.11 4.04
C ARG A 38 12.26 31.42 5.32
N THR A 39 13.48 31.72 5.75
CA THR A 39 14.04 31.14 7.00
C THR A 39 13.30 31.64 8.25
N ALA A 40 12.78 32.86 8.24
CA ALA A 40 12.05 33.50 9.33
C ALA A 40 10.51 33.30 9.27
N TYR A 41 10.05 32.21 8.64
CA TYR A 41 8.63 31.88 8.45
C TYR A 41 7.85 31.96 9.79
N PRO A 42 6.67 32.62 9.87
CA PRO A 42 5.80 33.10 8.79
C PRO A 42 6.21 34.43 8.12
N THR A 43 7.37 35.00 8.44
CA THR A 43 7.93 36.12 7.68
C THR A 43 8.65 35.63 6.43
N VAL A 44 8.35 36.24 5.29
CA VAL A 44 8.97 35.98 3.99
C VAL A 44 9.56 37.29 3.47
N VAL A 45 10.82 37.30 3.05
CA VAL A 45 11.50 38.46 2.49
C VAL A 45 11.75 38.21 1.01
N VAL A 46 11.24 39.09 0.16
CA VAL A 46 11.43 39.05 -1.30
C VAL A 46 12.34 40.21 -1.70
N ASN A 47 13.41 39.90 -2.44
CA ASN A 47 14.26 40.90 -3.06
C ASN A 47 13.72 41.18 -4.48
N ALA A 48 13.48 42.44 -4.84
CA ALA A 48 12.95 42.80 -6.15
C ALA A 48 13.68 43.99 -6.80
N ASN A 49 13.95 43.91 -8.10
CA ASN A 49 14.31 45.06 -8.92
C ASN A 49 13.04 45.71 -9.48
N VAL A 50 13.02 47.04 -9.54
CA VAL A 50 12.08 47.79 -10.39
C VAL A 50 12.90 48.67 -11.31
N THR A 51 12.73 48.55 -12.63
CA THR A 51 13.45 49.34 -13.63
C THR A 51 12.50 49.98 -14.64
N ASP A 52 12.92 51.06 -15.29
CA ASP A 52 12.18 51.69 -16.40
C ASP A 52 12.39 50.97 -17.76
N LYS A 53 11.77 51.50 -18.83
CA LYS A 53 11.95 51.03 -20.23
C LYS A 53 13.41 51.02 -20.73
N VAL A 54 14.36 51.66 -20.02
CA VAL A 54 15.79 51.73 -20.40
C VAL A 54 16.72 51.12 -19.32
N GLY A 55 16.17 50.25 -18.46
CA GLY A 55 16.92 49.47 -17.47
C GLY A 55 17.51 50.29 -16.33
N GLN A 56 17.09 51.54 -16.13
CA GLN A 56 17.50 52.31 -14.95
C GLN A 56 16.59 51.96 -13.76
N PRO A 57 17.13 51.80 -12.54
CA PRO A 57 16.30 51.53 -11.37
C PRO A 57 15.31 52.66 -11.06
N VAL A 58 14.06 52.29 -10.82
CA VAL A 58 13.02 53.20 -10.32
C VAL A 58 13.17 53.29 -8.81
N LEU A 59 13.39 54.50 -8.29
CA LEU A 59 13.70 54.75 -6.87
C LEU A 59 12.52 55.41 -6.13
N GLY A 60 12.55 55.35 -4.80
CA GLY A 60 11.58 56.06 -3.95
C GLY A 60 10.17 55.48 -3.93
N LEU A 61 10.02 54.19 -4.24
CA LEU A 61 8.79 53.44 -3.99
C LEU A 61 8.76 52.96 -2.52
N GLY A 62 7.59 52.99 -1.89
CA GLY A 62 7.33 52.56 -0.53
C GLY A 62 6.26 51.47 -0.47
N GLN A 63 5.75 51.18 0.72
CA GLN A 63 4.85 50.05 0.95
C GLN A 63 3.54 50.12 0.14
N ASP A 64 2.93 51.31 0.02
CA ASP A 64 1.67 51.51 -0.71
C ASP A 64 1.82 51.41 -2.24
N ASP A 65 3.06 51.41 -2.75
CA ASP A 65 3.34 51.24 -4.19
C ASP A 65 3.42 49.76 -4.60
N PHE A 66 3.37 48.81 -3.66
CA PHE A 66 3.41 47.36 -3.92
C PHE A 66 2.17 46.64 -3.39
N ALA A 67 1.72 45.61 -4.11
CA ALA A 67 0.60 44.77 -3.69
C ALA A 67 0.88 43.28 -3.93
N VAL A 68 0.36 42.41 -3.07
CA VAL A 68 0.20 40.98 -3.38
C VAL A 68 -1.01 40.83 -4.30
N ILE A 69 -0.86 40.10 -5.39
CA ILE A 69 -1.94 39.84 -6.36
C ILE A 69 -2.10 38.33 -6.60
N GLY A 70 -3.15 37.95 -7.34
CA GLY A 70 -3.41 36.55 -7.68
C GLY A 70 -3.82 35.71 -6.45
N PRO A 71 -3.52 34.39 -6.44
CA PRO A 71 -4.07 33.46 -5.46
C PRO A 71 -3.73 33.76 -3.99
N LEU A 72 -2.60 34.42 -3.73
CA LEU A 72 -2.09 34.64 -2.36
C LEU A 72 -2.54 35.97 -1.73
N VAL A 73 -3.35 36.79 -2.40
CA VAL A 73 -3.78 38.12 -1.93
C VAL A 73 -4.43 38.11 -0.54
N ASN A 74 -5.09 37.01 -0.16
CA ASN A 74 -5.71 36.87 1.17
C ASN A 74 -4.74 36.28 2.22
N ASN A 75 -3.70 35.57 1.77
CA ASN A 75 -2.81 34.73 2.60
C ASN A 75 -1.40 35.31 2.80
N MET A 76 -1.06 36.40 2.11
CA MET A 76 0.20 37.13 2.30
C MET A 76 -0.07 38.63 2.37
N LYS A 77 0.60 39.32 3.29
CA LYS A 77 0.49 40.77 3.47
C LYS A 77 1.87 41.40 3.52
N ILE A 78 2.10 42.42 2.69
CA ILE A 78 3.33 43.22 2.76
C ILE A 78 3.27 44.04 4.05
N VAL A 79 4.26 43.86 4.92
CA VAL A 79 4.39 44.55 6.21
C VAL A 79 5.46 45.64 6.21
N LYS A 80 6.40 45.60 5.25
CA LYS A 80 7.46 46.59 5.07
C LYS A 80 8.00 46.56 3.65
N VAL A 81 8.35 47.71 3.09
CA VAL A 81 9.14 47.84 1.87
C VAL A 81 10.28 48.81 2.13
N GLU A 82 11.50 48.42 1.78
CA GLU A 82 12.71 49.24 1.92
C GLU A 82 13.44 49.32 0.58
N ASN A 83 14.02 50.48 0.24
CA ASN A 83 14.85 50.64 -0.95
C ASN A 83 16.28 51.00 -0.57
N VAL A 84 17.24 50.37 -1.25
CA VAL A 84 18.65 50.33 -0.84
C VAL A 84 19.44 51.61 -1.19
N THR A 85 18.82 52.63 -1.76
CA THR A 85 19.51 53.93 -2.00
C THR A 85 19.66 54.81 -0.76
N ASP A 86 19.21 54.36 0.41
CA ASP A 86 19.66 54.89 1.69
C ASP A 86 20.90 54.12 2.14
N ASP A 87 22.02 54.80 2.42
CA ASP A 87 23.33 54.18 2.76
C ASP A 87 23.33 53.42 4.12
N SER A 88 22.17 53.22 4.73
CA SER A 88 21.93 52.51 5.99
C SER A 88 21.82 50.99 5.86
N LEU A 89 21.50 50.46 4.67
CA LEU A 89 21.23 49.03 4.43
C LEU A 89 22.34 48.36 3.61
N SER A 90 23.40 47.90 4.27
CA SER A 90 24.47 47.14 3.64
C SER A 90 24.07 45.72 3.22
N PHE A 91 24.88 45.10 2.35
CA PHE A 91 24.77 43.71 1.94
C PHE A 91 26.12 43.02 1.86
N SER A 92 26.09 41.70 2.02
CA SER A 92 27.25 40.85 1.80
C SER A 92 27.26 40.21 0.42
N VAL A 93 28.45 39.99 -0.10
CA VAL A 93 28.66 39.23 -1.34
C VAL A 93 29.73 38.17 -1.12
N VAL A 94 29.49 36.96 -1.61
CA VAL A 94 30.56 35.97 -1.81
C VAL A 94 30.92 35.96 -3.29
N LEU A 95 32.13 36.42 -3.62
CA LEU A 95 32.71 36.25 -4.96
C LEU A 95 33.34 34.86 -5.02
N ALA A 96 32.76 33.96 -5.82
CA ALA A 96 33.29 32.63 -6.05
C ALA A 96 33.97 32.58 -7.43
N ILE A 97 35.31 32.53 -7.43
CA ILE A 97 36.13 32.72 -8.62
C ILE A 97 36.80 31.39 -9.01
N ASP A 98 36.57 30.95 -10.24
CA ASP A 98 37.31 29.85 -10.84
C ASP A 98 38.80 30.19 -10.96
N THR A 99 39.64 29.27 -10.51
CA THR A 99 41.10 29.37 -10.52
C THR A 99 41.74 28.12 -11.12
N SER A 100 41.00 27.34 -11.90
CA SER A 100 41.49 26.16 -12.61
C SER A 100 42.45 26.51 -13.76
N SER A 101 43.08 25.50 -14.37
CA SER A 101 44.07 25.67 -15.45
C SER A 101 43.48 26.15 -16.79
N SER A 102 42.16 26.16 -16.99
CA SER A 102 41.53 26.74 -18.19
C SER A 102 41.61 28.27 -18.19
N MET A 103 41.57 28.89 -17.00
CA MET A 103 41.65 30.34 -16.79
C MET A 103 43.02 30.97 -17.13
N ASP A 104 44.01 30.21 -17.61
CA ASP A 104 45.39 30.66 -17.87
C ASP A 104 45.48 31.85 -18.85
N GLY A 105 46.36 32.80 -18.52
CA GLY A 105 46.64 33.98 -19.32
C GLY A 105 45.50 34.99 -19.28
N ALA A 106 44.66 35.03 -20.32
CA ALA A 106 43.71 36.12 -20.50
C ALA A 106 42.48 36.06 -19.57
N PRO A 107 41.79 34.92 -19.35
CA PRO A 107 40.58 34.88 -18.53
C PRO A 107 40.81 35.33 -17.08
N ILE A 108 41.83 34.80 -16.40
CA ILE A 108 42.10 35.13 -15.00
C ILE A 108 42.40 36.62 -14.79
N GLU A 109 43.13 37.27 -15.69
CA GLU A 109 43.45 38.70 -15.54
C GLU A 109 42.25 39.61 -15.81
N ARG A 110 41.34 39.23 -16.73
CA ARG A 110 40.05 39.94 -16.94
C ARG A 110 39.11 39.76 -15.75
N THR A 111 39.04 38.53 -15.25
CA THR A 111 38.29 38.17 -14.05
C THR A 111 38.77 38.97 -12.85
N LYS A 112 40.10 39.15 -12.69
CA LYS A 112 40.67 40.07 -11.69
C LYS A 112 40.22 41.52 -11.92
N GLU A 113 40.37 42.06 -13.12
CA GLU A 113 40.00 43.45 -13.45
C GLU A 113 38.52 43.72 -13.16
N ALA A 114 37.62 42.84 -13.60
CA ALA A 114 36.19 42.99 -13.43
C ALA A 114 35.74 42.78 -11.97
N ALA A 115 36.33 41.81 -11.25
CA ALA A 115 36.09 41.64 -9.82
C ALA A 115 36.60 42.85 -9.01
N ILE A 116 37.75 43.43 -9.36
CA ILE A 116 38.24 44.68 -8.76
C ILE A 116 37.28 45.85 -9.06
N SER A 117 36.71 45.93 -10.27
CA SER A 117 35.65 46.91 -10.60
C SER A 117 34.42 46.75 -9.71
N PHE A 118 34.00 45.51 -9.45
CA PHE A 118 32.90 45.19 -8.53
C PHE A 118 33.20 45.65 -7.09
N ILE A 119 34.37 45.28 -6.54
CA ILE A 119 34.80 45.72 -5.20
C ILE A 119 34.84 47.25 -5.10
N ASN A 120 35.24 47.94 -6.15
CA ASN A 120 35.22 49.42 -6.17
C ASN A 120 33.80 49.99 -6.20
N SER A 121 32.85 49.33 -6.86
CA SER A 121 31.48 49.83 -7.12
C SER A 121 30.47 49.57 -5.98
N ILE A 122 30.68 48.56 -5.14
CA ILE A 122 29.86 48.35 -3.91
C ILE A 122 30.08 49.47 -2.88
N GLY A 123 29.27 49.53 -1.82
CA GLY A 123 29.40 50.50 -0.73
C GLY A 123 30.67 50.34 0.11
N PRO A 124 30.95 51.29 1.02
CA PRO A 124 32.05 51.21 1.98
C PRO A 124 31.76 50.31 3.19
N THR A 125 30.49 49.92 3.36
CA THR A 125 29.96 49.12 4.49
C THR A 125 29.51 47.72 4.08
N ASP A 126 29.63 47.36 2.80
CA ASP A 126 29.22 46.08 2.22
C ASP A 126 30.31 45.02 2.39
N PRO A 127 30.14 43.97 3.22
CA PRO A 127 31.20 43.00 3.50
C PRO A 127 31.32 41.98 2.38
N VAL A 128 32.53 41.79 1.83
CA VAL A 128 32.77 40.77 0.80
C VAL A 128 33.65 39.65 1.35
N ALA A 129 33.30 38.42 1.00
CA ALA A 129 34.16 37.25 1.12
C ALA A 129 34.57 36.77 -0.29
N ILE A 130 35.75 36.18 -0.40
CA ILE A 130 36.28 35.61 -1.66
C ILE A 130 36.50 34.12 -1.45
N VAL A 131 35.77 33.34 -2.24
CA VAL A 131 35.98 31.90 -2.43
C VAL A 131 36.68 31.70 -3.75
N THR A 132 37.65 30.79 -3.81
CA THR A 132 38.18 30.29 -5.07
C THR A 132 37.94 28.80 -5.19
N PHE A 133 37.94 28.28 -6.41
CA PHE A 133 37.96 26.84 -6.66
C PHE A 133 39.02 26.47 -7.69
N ASP A 134 39.82 25.49 -7.31
CA ASP A 134 40.75 24.76 -8.18
C ASP A 134 40.29 23.29 -8.21
N ASN A 135 41.22 22.33 -8.09
CA ASN A 135 40.93 20.96 -7.67
C ASN A 135 40.18 20.87 -6.33
N LYS A 136 40.11 21.97 -5.56
CA LYS A 136 39.34 22.12 -4.31
C LYS A 136 38.78 23.54 -4.18
N ALA A 137 37.62 23.66 -3.54
CA ALA A 137 37.08 24.93 -3.07
C ALA A 137 37.83 25.45 -1.82
N ARG A 138 38.01 26.76 -1.71
CA ARG A 138 38.71 27.44 -0.61
C ARG A 138 38.10 28.79 -0.31
N LEU A 139 37.88 29.12 0.96
CA LEU A 139 37.70 30.50 1.40
C LEU A 139 39.10 31.14 1.48
N VAL A 140 39.41 32.09 0.61
CA VAL A 140 40.72 32.76 0.57
C VAL A 140 40.72 34.11 1.29
N GLN A 141 39.54 34.73 1.42
CA GLN A 141 39.30 35.90 2.27
C GLN A 141 37.89 35.79 2.86
N ASP A 142 37.77 35.82 4.18
CA ASP A 142 36.48 35.88 4.89
C ASP A 142 35.89 37.30 4.83
N PHE A 143 34.65 37.49 5.28
CA PHE A 143 33.92 38.76 5.15
C PHE A 143 34.69 39.96 5.72
N THR A 144 35.00 40.92 4.85
CA THR A 144 35.62 42.20 5.22
C THR A 144 35.04 43.35 4.39
N THR A 145 35.03 44.55 4.94
CA THR A 145 34.73 45.80 4.21
C THR A 145 36.00 46.50 3.71
N ASP A 146 37.19 45.98 4.04
CA ASP A 146 38.46 46.52 3.57
C ASP A 146 38.68 46.18 2.08
N LYS A 147 38.30 47.14 1.23
CA LYS A 147 38.50 47.08 -0.22
C LYS A 147 39.96 46.87 -0.64
N LYS A 148 40.94 47.32 0.16
CA LYS A 148 42.36 47.08 -0.14
C LYS A 148 42.73 45.61 0.07
N VAL A 149 42.32 45.01 1.19
CA VAL A 149 42.53 43.57 1.45
C VAL A 149 41.88 42.72 0.36
N LEU A 150 40.66 43.08 -0.06
CA LEU A 150 39.94 42.39 -1.14
C LEU A 150 40.65 42.51 -2.50
N THR A 151 41.07 43.71 -2.90
CA THR A 151 41.78 43.94 -4.17
C THR A 151 43.19 43.36 -4.17
N ASP A 152 43.92 43.41 -3.05
CA ASP A 152 45.21 42.72 -2.85
C ASP A 152 45.04 41.20 -3.02
N THR A 153 43.98 40.63 -2.45
CA THR A 153 43.65 39.19 -2.58
C THR A 153 43.38 38.81 -4.03
N ILE A 154 42.49 39.55 -4.71
CA ILE A 154 42.16 39.31 -6.12
C ILE A 154 43.42 39.41 -7.01
N THR A 155 44.22 40.45 -6.83
CA THR A 155 45.47 40.66 -7.59
C THR A 155 46.44 39.48 -7.43
N ASN A 156 46.53 38.91 -6.23
CA ASN A 156 47.43 37.80 -5.93
C ASN A 156 46.90 36.41 -6.27
N LEU A 157 45.69 36.30 -6.83
CA LEU A 157 45.17 35.00 -7.29
C LEU A 157 46.13 34.33 -8.28
N ARG A 158 46.24 33.02 -8.11
CA ARG A 158 47.01 32.08 -8.94
C ARG A 158 46.02 31.08 -9.52
N TYR A 159 46.26 30.68 -10.75
CA TYR A 159 45.48 29.66 -11.44
C TYR A 159 46.25 28.33 -11.44
N GLY A 160 45.53 27.23 -11.63
CA GLY A 160 46.12 25.90 -11.81
C GLY A 160 45.22 24.76 -11.34
N GLY A 161 45.34 23.60 -11.99
CA GLY A 161 44.59 22.40 -11.63
C GLY A 161 43.26 22.27 -12.37
N GLN A 162 42.35 21.50 -11.80
CA GLN A 162 41.05 21.16 -12.39
C GLN A 162 39.94 22.06 -11.81
N THR A 163 38.69 21.83 -12.22
CA THR A 163 37.56 22.73 -11.94
C THR A 163 36.53 22.03 -11.03
N ALA A 164 36.62 22.27 -9.72
CA ALA A 164 35.66 21.78 -8.73
C ALA A 164 34.49 22.77 -8.55
N LEU A 165 33.71 22.97 -9.61
CA LEU A 165 32.61 23.93 -9.71
C LEU A 165 31.48 23.66 -8.71
N TYR A 166 31.10 22.39 -8.50
CA TYR A 166 30.04 22.01 -7.56
C TYR A 166 30.48 22.24 -6.10
N ASP A 167 31.72 21.88 -5.76
CA ASP A 167 32.28 22.14 -4.43
C ASP A 167 32.50 23.65 -4.19
N GLY A 168 32.94 24.39 -5.21
CA GLY A 168 33.07 25.85 -5.18
C GLY A 168 31.73 26.54 -4.93
N SER A 169 30.69 26.11 -5.64
CA SER A 169 29.32 26.60 -5.48
C SER A 169 28.75 26.28 -4.09
N ALA A 170 28.93 25.05 -3.61
CA ALA A 170 28.46 24.63 -2.30
C ALA A 170 29.16 25.39 -1.16
N LEU A 171 30.49 25.58 -1.25
CA LEU A 171 31.25 26.39 -0.29
C LEU A 171 30.83 27.85 -0.32
N ALA A 172 30.64 28.45 -1.50
CA ALA A 172 30.23 29.86 -1.60
C ALA A 172 28.85 30.13 -0.97
N VAL A 173 27.90 29.21 -1.15
CA VAL A 173 26.59 29.26 -0.49
C VAL A 173 26.72 29.05 1.03
N ALA A 174 27.59 28.15 1.49
CA ALA A 174 27.86 27.95 2.92
C ALA A 174 28.57 29.15 3.57
N THR A 175 29.49 29.83 2.86
CA THR A 175 30.07 31.11 3.29
C THR A 175 28.96 32.16 3.39
N ALA A 176 28.12 32.31 2.37
CA ALA A 176 27.00 33.25 2.41
C ALA A 176 26.03 32.97 3.58
N ALA A 177 25.79 31.70 3.92
CA ALA A 177 24.97 31.30 5.07
C ALA A 177 25.49 31.87 6.40
N ASN A 178 26.81 32.11 6.52
CA ASN A 178 27.49 32.70 7.68
C ASN A 178 27.72 34.23 7.57
N SER A 179 27.12 34.89 6.59
CA SER A 179 27.23 36.34 6.38
C SER A 179 26.93 37.18 7.65
N PRO A 180 27.73 38.23 7.95
CA PRO A 180 27.48 39.11 9.09
C PRO A 180 26.23 39.99 8.95
N VAL A 181 25.64 40.08 7.75
CA VAL A 181 24.39 40.81 7.47
C VAL A 181 23.36 39.91 6.77
N PRO A 182 22.05 40.10 7.01
CA PRO A 182 21.01 39.20 6.50
C PRO A 182 20.75 39.34 4.99
N ARG A 183 21.05 40.50 4.38
CA ARG A 183 21.01 40.68 2.92
C ARG A 183 22.34 40.21 2.33
N ARG A 184 22.27 39.16 1.51
CA ARG A 184 23.45 38.43 1.01
C ARG A 184 23.21 37.89 -0.39
N ALA A 185 24.27 37.78 -1.18
CA ALA A 185 24.26 37.13 -2.49
C ALA A 185 25.57 36.37 -2.74
N VAL A 186 25.54 35.39 -3.66
CA VAL A 186 26.73 34.77 -4.24
C VAL A 186 26.85 35.22 -5.70
N VAL A 187 28.07 35.48 -6.17
CA VAL A 187 28.38 35.65 -7.60
C VAL A 187 29.46 34.65 -7.96
N ILE A 188 29.12 33.68 -8.81
CA ILE A 188 30.04 32.62 -9.27
C ILE A 188 30.51 32.95 -10.69
N LEU A 189 31.82 32.91 -10.93
CA LEU A 189 32.42 32.98 -12.27
C LEU A 189 33.16 31.68 -12.57
N SER A 190 32.97 31.13 -13.77
CA SER A 190 33.72 29.97 -14.29
C SER A 190 33.77 29.95 -15.82
N ASP A 191 34.85 29.39 -16.38
CA ASP A 191 35.00 29.11 -17.82
C ASP A 191 34.86 27.61 -18.16
N GLY A 192 34.66 26.75 -17.15
CA GLY A 192 34.80 25.29 -17.26
C GLY A 192 33.62 24.46 -16.71
N GLN A 193 33.69 23.15 -16.93
CA GLN A 193 32.73 22.17 -16.39
C GLN A 193 33.34 21.47 -15.17
N GLU A 194 32.49 20.88 -14.32
CA GLU A 194 32.95 20.03 -13.22
C GLU A 194 33.92 18.93 -13.72
N TYR A 195 35.05 18.75 -13.02
CA TYR A 195 36.08 17.82 -13.45
C TYR A 195 36.53 16.87 -12.32
N ARG A 196 36.34 15.56 -12.56
CA ARG A 196 36.35 14.44 -11.58
C ARG A 196 35.08 14.40 -10.72
N ALA A 197 35.10 13.55 -9.68
CA ALA A 197 34.05 13.50 -8.68
C ALA A 197 34.36 14.53 -7.58
N SER A 198 33.51 15.54 -7.48
CA SER A 198 33.44 16.49 -6.37
C SER A 198 32.98 15.82 -5.06
N ALA A 199 33.22 16.48 -3.93
CA ALA A 199 32.72 16.02 -2.63
C ALA A 199 31.19 16.21 -2.50
N ASN A 200 30.64 17.21 -3.17
CA ASN A 200 29.21 17.53 -3.19
C ASN A 200 28.55 17.02 -4.48
N ALA A 201 27.30 16.56 -4.37
CA ALA A 201 26.46 16.28 -5.52
C ALA A 201 25.97 17.59 -6.20
N ARG A 202 25.70 17.52 -7.50
CA ARG A 202 25.31 18.65 -8.36
C ARG A 202 24.15 19.50 -7.83
N SER A 203 23.23 18.95 -7.04
CA SER A 203 22.09 19.70 -6.50
C SER A 203 22.43 20.51 -5.24
N VAL A 204 23.44 20.10 -4.46
CA VAL A 204 23.68 20.57 -3.08
C VAL A 204 23.81 22.09 -2.98
N ALA A 205 24.47 22.74 -3.93
CA ALA A 205 24.59 24.20 -3.95
C ALA A 205 23.23 24.91 -4.09
N LEU A 206 22.33 24.37 -4.91
CA LEU A 206 20.97 24.88 -5.09
C LEU A 206 20.07 24.54 -3.90
N ASP A 207 20.14 23.29 -3.42
CA ASP A 207 19.35 22.82 -2.28
C ASP A 207 19.66 23.66 -1.02
N ASN A 208 20.96 23.85 -0.72
CA ASN A 208 21.41 24.70 0.37
C ASN A 208 20.96 26.16 0.17
N ALA A 209 21.10 26.71 -1.04
CA ALA A 209 20.73 28.10 -1.32
C ALA A 209 19.21 28.36 -1.15
N LEU A 210 18.38 27.39 -1.54
CA LEU A 210 16.93 27.37 -1.32
C LEU A 210 16.52 27.16 0.14
N GLN A 211 17.39 26.57 0.97
CA GLN A 211 17.21 26.41 2.41
C GLN A 211 17.60 27.70 3.17
N VAL A 212 18.76 28.29 2.86
CA VAL A 212 19.29 29.49 3.56
C VAL A 212 18.87 30.84 2.96
N GLY A 213 18.09 30.82 1.88
CA GLY A 213 17.51 32.02 1.24
C GLY A 213 18.54 32.90 0.53
N VAL A 214 19.49 32.29 -0.20
CA VAL A 214 20.61 32.98 -0.86
C VAL A 214 20.42 33.00 -2.38
N PRO A 215 20.30 34.17 -3.04
CA PRO A 215 20.38 34.27 -4.49
C PRO A 215 21.82 34.03 -4.99
N VAL A 216 21.96 33.20 -6.02
CA VAL A 216 23.26 32.81 -6.59
C VAL A 216 23.34 33.22 -8.06
N TYR A 217 23.96 34.36 -8.32
CA TYR A 217 24.24 34.82 -9.69
C TYR A 217 25.41 34.03 -10.27
N THR A 218 25.34 33.71 -11.56
CA THR A 218 26.36 32.89 -12.23
C THR A 218 26.81 33.56 -13.54
N ILE A 219 28.11 33.55 -13.81
CA ILE A 219 28.75 34.22 -14.96
C ILE A 219 29.64 33.20 -15.67
N GLY A 220 29.25 32.79 -16.88
CA GLY A 220 30.07 31.94 -17.73
C GLY A 220 31.02 32.77 -18.58
N GLU A 221 32.34 32.62 -18.42
CA GLU A 221 33.32 33.24 -19.34
C GLU A 221 33.59 32.31 -20.55
N GLY A 222 33.55 32.88 -21.76
CA GLY A 222 33.85 32.15 -22.99
C GLY A 222 32.78 31.12 -23.38
N PHE A 223 33.20 29.85 -23.57
CA PHE A 223 32.35 28.79 -24.14
C PHE A 223 32.47 27.41 -23.45
N GLY A 224 33.41 27.22 -22.53
CA GLY A 224 33.70 25.91 -21.94
C GLY A 224 32.79 25.51 -20.77
N PHE A 225 32.12 26.48 -20.15
CA PHE A 225 31.46 26.33 -18.86
C PHE A 225 30.22 25.41 -18.87
N ASP A 226 29.86 24.80 -17.73
CA ASP A 226 28.59 24.07 -17.62
C ASP A 226 27.40 25.04 -17.50
N ARG A 227 26.99 25.53 -18.66
CA ARG A 227 25.79 26.34 -18.86
C ARG A 227 24.55 25.73 -18.21
N SER A 228 24.41 24.40 -18.24
CA SER A 228 23.22 23.72 -17.71
C SER A 228 23.18 23.75 -16.18
N PHE A 229 24.33 23.59 -15.50
CA PHE A 229 24.44 23.77 -14.06
C PHE A 229 24.28 25.24 -13.67
N MET A 230 25.04 26.14 -14.30
CA MET A 230 25.06 27.56 -13.94
C MET A 230 23.70 28.24 -14.13
N THR A 231 22.98 27.89 -15.22
CA THR A 231 21.60 28.35 -15.44
C THR A 231 20.65 27.75 -14.41
N SER A 232 20.77 26.46 -14.07
CA SER A 232 19.91 25.80 -13.09
C SER A 232 20.09 26.36 -11.67
N LEU A 233 21.31 26.70 -11.28
CA LEU A 233 21.63 27.28 -9.97
C LEU A 233 21.11 28.72 -9.84
N ALA A 234 21.33 29.55 -10.87
CA ALA A 234 20.83 30.91 -10.87
C ALA A 234 19.30 30.97 -10.97
N ASN A 235 18.69 30.34 -11.97
CA ASN A 235 17.24 30.37 -12.14
C ASN A 235 16.51 29.65 -10.99
N GLY A 236 17.11 28.60 -10.42
CA GLY A 236 16.58 27.89 -9.26
C GLY A 236 16.55 28.75 -7.99
N THR A 237 17.55 29.61 -7.79
CA THR A 237 17.55 30.62 -6.71
C THR A 237 16.84 31.93 -7.10
N VAL A 238 16.30 31.99 -8.32
CA VAL A 238 15.65 33.14 -8.97
C VAL A 238 16.57 34.37 -9.10
N ALA A 239 17.89 34.13 -9.05
CA ALA A 239 18.92 35.05 -9.48
C ALA A 239 19.03 35.04 -11.03
N GLN A 240 20.13 35.54 -11.59
CA GLN A 240 20.36 35.59 -13.04
C GLN A 240 21.69 34.94 -13.44
N PHE A 241 21.66 34.21 -14.56
CA PHE A 241 22.83 33.70 -15.26
C PHE A 241 23.23 34.68 -16.38
N TYR A 242 24.52 34.93 -16.53
CA TYR A 242 25.11 35.84 -17.52
C TYR A 242 26.16 35.12 -18.37
N GLU A 243 26.25 35.49 -19.65
CA GLU A 243 27.28 35.04 -20.57
C GLU A 243 28.25 36.17 -20.87
N SER A 244 29.54 35.90 -20.68
CA SER A 244 30.62 36.85 -20.92
C SER A 244 31.53 36.36 -22.05
N PRO A 245 31.24 36.70 -23.32
CA PRO A 245 32.07 36.31 -24.46
C PRO A 245 33.38 37.13 -24.57
N ASP A 246 33.45 38.29 -23.91
CA ASP A 246 34.57 39.23 -23.99
C ASP A 246 34.73 40.04 -22.68
N PRO A 247 35.92 40.62 -22.41
CA PRO A 247 36.17 41.35 -21.16
C PRO A 247 35.39 42.65 -20.96
N ALA A 248 35.00 43.35 -22.03
CA ALA A 248 34.19 44.55 -21.88
C ALA A 248 32.79 44.17 -21.37
N LYS A 249 32.25 43.06 -21.89
CA LYS A 249 31.01 42.47 -21.38
C LYS A 249 31.14 41.95 -19.94
N LEU A 250 32.28 41.35 -19.58
CA LEU A 250 32.52 40.91 -18.19
C LEU A 250 32.42 42.08 -17.21
N LYS A 251 33.09 43.19 -17.53
CA LYS A 251 33.05 44.40 -16.70
C LYS A 251 31.65 45.01 -16.65
N GLU A 252 30.94 45.05 -17.77
CA GLU A 252 29.55 45.52 -17.83
C GLU A 252 28.61 44.69 -16.92
N ILE A 253 28.77 43.36 -16.90
CA ILE A 253 28.02 42.44 -16.04
C ILE A 253 28.30 42.73 -14.56
N TYR A 254 29.57 42.86 -14.17
CA TYR A 254 29.94 43.15 -12.78
C TYR A 254 29.49 44.54 -12.31
N ASP A 255 29.72 45.59 -13.09
CA ASP A 255 29.27 46.95 -12.77
C ASP A 255 27.72 47.02 -12.69
N GLY A 256 27.04 46.30 -13.60
CA GLY A 256 25.58 46.14 -13.60
C GLY A 256 25.05 45.37 -12.39
N LEU A 257 25.71 44.29 -11.98
CA LEU A 257 25.38 43.54 -10.76
C LEU A 257 25.58 44.38 -9.50
N ALA A 258 26.69 45.12 -9.38
CA ALA A 258 26.93 46.01 -8.24
C ALA A 258 25.83 47.07 -8.11
N LYS A 259 25.42 47.69 -9.22
CA LYS A 259 24.29 48.64 -9.26
C LYS A 259 22.97 47.97 -8.89
N THR A 260 22.69 46.79 -9.45
CA THR A 260 21.45 46.03 -9.21
C THR A 260 21.29 45.68 -7.73
N LEU A 261 22.32 45.09 -7.11
CA LEU A 261 22.32 44.73 -5.69
C LEU A 261 22.24 45.94 -4.74
N ARG A 262 22.59 47.15 -5.23
CA ARG A 262 22.40 48.44 -4.56
C ARG A 262 21.08 49.16 -4.86
N SER A 263 20.25 48.65 -5.78
CA SER A 263 18.96 49.26 -6.14
C SER A 263 17.75 48.38 -5.84
N GLN A 264 17.96 47.23 -5.22
CA GLN A 264 16.88 46.31 -4.84
C GLN A 264 15.92 46.92 -3.81
N TYR A 265 14.67 46.49 -3.93
CA TYR A 265 13.64 46.60 -2.91
C TYR A 265 13.65 45.34 -2.04
N ILE A 266 13.62 45.53 -0.72
CA ILE A 266 13.42 44.48 0.26
C ILE A 266 11.95 44.53 0.67
N ILE A 267 11.17 43.57 0.18
CA ILE A 267 9.73 43.48 0.42
C ILE A 267 9.52 42.42 1.49
N THR A 268 9.18 42.84 2.71
CA THR A 268 8.88 41.92 3.81
C THR A 268 7.39 41.64 3.84
N LEU A 269 7.03 40.36 3.80
CA LEU A 269 5.67 39.87 3.89
C LEU A 269 5.49 39.00 5.14
N THR A 270 4.28 38.96 5.68
CA THR A 270 3.83 37.89 6.59
C THR A 270 2.81 37.00 5.90
N THR A 271 2.75 35.72 6.26
CA THR A 271 1.80 34.76 5.68
C THR A 271 1.12 33.88 6.72
N ASP A 272 -0.11 33.45 6.43
CA ASP A 272 -0.85 32.43 7.19
C ASP A 272 -0.89 31.06 6.46
N LEU A 273 -0.14 30.92 5.36
CA LEU A 273 -0.07 29.67 4.60
C LEU A 273 0.38 28.52 5.49
N PRO A 274 -0.20 27.31 5.31
CA PRO A 274 0.25 26.14 6.04
C PRO A 274 1.70 25.82 5.63
N GLY A 275 2.57 25.62 6.61
CA GLY A 275 3.94 25.19 6.38
C GLY A 275 4.04 23.71 6.02
N ASP A 276 3.46 23.35 4.86
CA ASP A 276 3.19 21.99 4.41
C ASP A 276 4.12 21.51 3.28
N GLY A 277 5.15 22.29 2.96
CA GLY A 277 6.12 21.98 1.92
C GLY A 277 5.62 22.12 0.48
N LYS A 278 4.38 22.57 0.22
CA LYS A 278 3.85 22.75 -1.14
C LYS A 278 4.43 23.97 -1.85
N LEU A 279 4.39 23.95 -3.18
CA LEU A 279 4.69 25.09 -4.05
C LEU A 279 3.44 25.97 -4.24
N TYR A 280 3.61 27.26 -4.01
CA TYR A 280 2.62 28.32 -4.21
C TYR A 280 3.17 29.35 -5.20
N GLN A 281 2.31 29.98 -5.99
CA GLN A 281 2.72 31.07 -6.89
C GLN A 281 2.52 32.41 -6.20
N LEU A 282 3.60 33.03 -5.71
CA LEU A 282 3.58 34.39 -5.20
C LEU A 282 3.64 35.36 -6.38
N ALA A 283 2.62 36.18 -6.55
CA ALA A 283 2.59 37.26 -7.52
C ALA A 283 2.55 38.61 -6.80
N LEU A 284 3.42 39.52 -7.25
CA LEU A 284 3.49 40.90 -6.77
C LEU A 284 3.19 41.85 -7.92
N GLU A 285 2.47 42.92 -7.62
CA GLU A 285 2.35 44.11 -8.48
C GLU A 285 3.12 45.27 -7.83
N VAL A 286 3.71 46.13 -8.68
CA VAL A 286 4.28 47.42 -8.30
C VAL A 286 3.68 48.52 -9.17
N LYS A 287 3.53 49.70 -8.60
CA LYS A 287 3.06 50.92 -9.27
C LYS A 287 4.08 52.04 -9.11
N ASP A 288 4.46 52.72 -10.19
CA ASP A 288 5.32 53.91 -10.08
C ASP A 288 4.54 55.18 -9.70
N LYS A 289 5.28 56.26 -9.41
CA LYS A 289 4.71 57.58 -9.08
C LYS A 289 3.97 58.25 -10.27
N ASN A 290 4.09 57.74 -11.49
CA ASN A 290 3.37 58.19 -12.67
C ASN A 290 2.06 57.40 -12.89
N GLY A 291 1.85 56.32 -12.15
CA GLY A 291 0.70 55.42 -12.26
C GLY A 291 0.92 54.19 -13.15
N SER A 292 2.12 54.01 -13.72
CA SER A 292 2.51 52.81 -14.46
C SER A 292 2.51 51.59 -13.53
N THR A 293 2.05 50.43 -14.00
CA THR A 293 2.18 49.17 -13.23
C THR A 293 3.04 48.13 -13.94
N ALA A 294 3.65 47.25 -13.15
CA ALA A 294 4.22 45.99 -13.59
C ALA A 294 3.99 44.92 -12.53
N ASN A 295 3.96 43.66 -12.96
CA ASN A 295 3.86 42.52 -12.07
C ASN A 295 4.93 41.47 -12.37
N ALA A 296 5.18 40.61 -11.39
CA ALA A 296 6.06 39.47 -11.47
C ALA A 296 5.43 38.29 -10.71
N THR A 297 5.83 37.06 -11.03
CA THR A 297 5.41 35.85 -10.30
C THR A 297 6.62 34.96 -10.03
N ILE A 298 6.69 34.41 -8.82
CA ILE A 298 7.78 33.54 -8.34
C ILE A 298 7.18 32.29 -7.67
N PRO A 299 7.71 31.09 -7.94
CA PRO A 299 7.35 29.91 -7.16
C PRO A 299 7.95 30.00 -5.75
N MET A 300 7.09 29.96 -4.73
CA MET A 300 7.45 29.93 -3.32
C MET A 300 7.05 28.57 -2.74
N ARG A 301 8.03 27.80 -2.25
CA ARG A 301 7.73 26.61 -1.43
C ARG A 301 7.48 27.02 0.02
N ALA A 302 6.33 26.67 0.58
CA ALA A 302 6.05 26.86 2.01
C ALA A 302 7.09 26.12 2.87
N ARG A 303 7.50 26.71 4.00
CA ARG A 303 8.52 26.11 4.88
C ARG A 303 7.90 24.98 5.70
N ILE A 304 8.53 23.81 5.75
CA ILE A 304 8.15 22.78 6.71
C ILE A 304 8.69 23.19 8.09
N TYR A 305 7.79 23.48 9.03
CA TYR A 305 8.11 23.97 10.39
C TYR A 305 7.99 22.89 11.48
N LYS A 306 7.46 21.72 11.11
CA LYS A 306 7.37 20.49 11.90
C LYS A 306 7.48 19.32 10.91
N PRO A 307 8.19 18.22 11.23
CA PRO A 307 8.33 17.10 10.30
C PRO A 307 6.99 16.57 9.79
N ILE A 308 6.80 16.44 8.48
CA ILE A 308 5.62 15.80 7.90
C ILE A 308 5.91 14.30 7.86
N VAL A 309 5.12 13.51 8.59
CA VAL A 309 5.31 12.06 8.74
C VAL A 309 4.10 11.27 8.24
N ALA A 310 4.34 10.14 7.59
CA ALA A 310 3.29 9.25 7.10
C ALA A 310 3.71 7.76 7.11
N LEU A 311 2.73 6.86 7.24
CA LEU A 311 2.90 5.41 7.20
C LEU A 311 2.08 4.81 6.04
N PRO A 312 2.47 5.03 4.76
CA PRO A 312 1.69 4.62 3.60
C PRO A 312 1.67 3.09 3.37
N ASP A 313 2.70 2.38 3.82
CA ASP A 313 2.95 0.97 3.48
C ASP A 313 2.16 -0.03 4.36
N ILE A 314 1.25 0.44 5.22
CA ILE A 314 0.47 -0.44 6.12
C ILE A 314 -0.67 -1.13 5.33
N PRO A 315 -0.72 -2.48 5.30
CA PRO A 315 -1.81 -3.20 4.63
C PRO A 315 -3.18 -2.89 5.22
N LYS A 316 -4.20 -2.91 4.35
CA LYS A 316 -5.62 -2.83 4.76
C LYS A 316 -6.16 -4.19 5.19
N ASP A 317 -5.68 -5.25 4.56
CA ASP A 317 -6.06 -6.64 4.85
C ASP A 317 -5.28 -7.17 6.08
N PRO A 318 -5.82 -8.17 6.81
CA PRO A 318 -5.18 -8.68 8.02
C PRO A 318 -3.81 -9.30 7.78
N ILE A 319 -2.82 -8.84 8.53
CA ILE A 319 -1.42 -9.26 8.41
C ILE A 319 -1.25 -10.69 8.98
N SER A 320 -0.93 -11.65 8.12
CA SER A 320 -0.59 -13.04 8.47
C SER A 320 0.91 -13.35 8.44
N GLU A 321 1.69 -12.57 7.69
CA GLU A 321 3.15 -12.75 7.51
C GLU A 321 3.95 -11.51 7.92
N LYS A 322 5.27 -11.66 8.12
CA LYS A 322 6.14 -10.56 8.58
C LYS A 322 6.15 -9.43 7.55
N THR A 323 5.66 -8.26 7.95
CA THR A 323 5.44 -7.12 7.05
C THR A 323 6.33 -5.96 7.46
N THR A 324 7.17 -5.46 6.54
CA THR A 324 8.01 -4.28 6.79
C THR A 324 7.31 -3.02 6.26
N VAL A 325 7.17 -2.02 7.12
CA VAL A 325 6.55 -0.72 6.84
C VAL A 325 7.64 0.36 6.81
N THR A 326 7.60 1.26 5.83
CA THR A 326 8.49 2.45 5.78
C THR A 326 7.72 3.69 6.20
N ALA A 327 8.26 4.44 7.17
CA ALA A 327 7.80 5.78 7.49
C ALA A 327 8.41 6.79 6.50
N GLN A 328 7.55 7.55 5.84
CA GLN A 328 7.93 8.68 5.00
C GLN A 328 8.05 9.93 5.86
N VAL A 329 9.15 10.68 5.72
CA VAL A 329 9.44 11.88 6.52
C VAL A 329 9.92 13.00 5.60
N GLN A 330 9.31 14.19 5.70
CA GLN A 330 9.76 15.40 5.03
C GLN A 330 9.98 16.52 6.06
N SER A 331 11.09 17.24 5.96
CA SER A 331 11.40 18.38 6.83
C SER A 331 12.37 19.33 6.11
N ASP A 332 12.28 20.63 6.39
CA ASP A 332 13.31 21.61 5.97
C ASP A 332 14.46 21.71 6.99
N ASP A 333 14.25 21.19 8.20
CA ASP A 333 15.22 21.11 9.30
C ASP A 333 15.60 19.64 9.59
N GLY A 334 16.85 19.41 10.00
CA GLY A 334 17.41 18.05 10.09
C GLY A 334 16.77 17.20 11.19
N ILE A 335 16.35 15.97 10.86
CA ILE A 335 15.77 15.03 11.84
C ILE A 335 16.84 14.61 12.86
N THR A 336 16.61 14.88 14.15
CA THR A 336 17.50 14.53 15.26
C THR A 336 17.15 13.20 15.90
N SER A 337 15.86 12.85 15.92
CA SER A 337 15.37 11.57 16.45
C SER A 337 14.11 11.12 15.72
N ALA A 338 13.95 9.81 15.60
CA ALA A 338 12.73 9.17 15.11
C ALA A 338 12.49 7.88 15.90
N THR A 339 11.23 7.52 16.11
CA THR A 339 10.85 6.32 16.87
C THR A 339 9.62 5.64 16.28
N PHE A 340 9.57 4.31 16.37
CA PHE A 340 8.35 3.53 16.21
C PHE A 340 7.86 3.05 17.58
N GLN A 341 6.55 3.07 17.80
CA GLN A 341 5.90 2.50 18.97
C GLN A 341 4.74 1.62 18.50
N LEU A 342 4.78 0.34 18.84
CA LEU A 342 3.71 -0.61 18.59
C LEU A 342 2.79 -0.64 19.82
N ASN A 343 1.46 -0.63 19.65
CA ASN A 343 0.44 -0.86 20.68
C ASN A 343 0.53 -0.05 22.01
N LYS A 344 1.32 1.04 22.05
CA LYS A 344 1.74 1.81 23.26
C LYS A 344 2.82 1.15 24.13
N ASP A 345 3.53 0.15 23.60
CA ASP A 345 4.73 -0.44 24.18
C ASP A 345 5.92 0.56 24.15
N GLU A 346 7.13 0.11 24.50
CA GLU A 346 8.32 0.97 24.48
C GLU A 346 8.65 1.49 23.06
N ALA A 347 9.08 2.74 22.96
CA ALA A 347 9.37 3.40 21.68
C ALA A 347 10.79 3.05 21.19
N VAL A 348 10.87 2.33 20.06
CA VAL A 348 12.12 1.86 19.45
C VAL A 348 12.69 2.94 18.52
N ALA A 349 13.95 3.33 18.76
CA ALA A 349 14.64 4.34 17.95
C ALA A 349 14.89 3.87 16.50
N ALA A 350 14.60 4.74 15.54
CA ALA A 350 14.71 4.51 14.11
C ALA A 350 15.77 5.42 13.46
N LYS A 351 16.29 5.00 12.29
CA LYS A 351 17.19 5.78 11.43
C LYS A 351 16.73 5.65 9.98
N ALA A 352 17.11 6.59 9.11
CA ALA A 352 16.80 6.50 7.69
C ALA A 352 17.52 5.29 7.02
N PRO A 353 16.85 4.50 6.16
CA PRO A 353 15.42 4.52 5.86
C PRO A 353 14.58 4.02 7.04
N TYR A 354 13.61 4.82 7.46
CA TYR A 354 12.83 4.60 8.70
C TYR A 354 11.88 3.42 8.54
N THR A 355 12.35 2.21 8.87
CA THR A 355 11.63 0.96 8.67
C THR A 355 11.27 0.29 9.99
N PHE A 356 10.14 -0.42 10.02
CA PHE A 356 9.70 -1.25 11.14
C PHE A 356 9.10 -2.56 10.61
N THR A 357 9.47 -3.69 11.20
CA THR A 357 8.92 -5.01 10.83
C THR A 357 7.85 -5.44 11.84
N ILE A 358 6.61 -5.50 11.38
CA ILE A 358 5.48 -6.09 12.09
C ILE A 358 5.63 -7.62 12.01
N ASP A 359 5.77 -8.28 13.16
CA ASP A 359 5.83 -9.74 13.26
C ASP A 359 4.52 -10.29 13.87
N PRO A 360 3.56 -10.76 13.05
CA PRO A 360 2.25 -11.19 13.52
C PRO A 360 2.29 -12.42 14.45
N ALA A 361 3.39 -13.19 14.45
CA ALA A 361 3.56 -14.29 15.39
C ALA A 361 3.64 -13.80 16.85
N ALA A 362 4.29 -12.65 17.07
CA ALA A 362 4.49 -12.04 18.38
C ALA A 362 3.30 -11.19 18.89
N LEU A 363 2.32 -10.91 18.03
CA LEU A 363 1.16 -10.05 18.32
C LEU A 363 -0.12 -10.85 18.49
N LYS A 364 -1.11 -10.29 19.19
CA LYS A 364 -2.46 -10.87 19.24
C LYS A 364 -3.21 -10.61 17.94
N SER A 365 -4.03 -11.55 17.52
CA SER A 365 -4.93 -11.38 16.38
C SER A 365 -5.94 -10.24 16.61
N GLY A 366 -6.41 -9.62 15.52
CA GLY A 366 -7.32 -8.47 15.56
C GLY A 366 -6.61 -7.10 15.54
N PRO A 367 -7.25 -6.04 16.08
CA PRO A 367 -6.80 -4.66 15.90
C PRO A 367 -5.52 -4.34 16.70
N ASN A 368 -4.55 -3.76 16.00
CA ASN A 368 -3.25 -3.32 16.52
C ASN A 368 -2.96 -1.88 16.00
N THR A 369 -2.03 -1.16 16.60
CA THR A 369 -1.67 0.22 16.17
C THR A 369 -0.16 0.41 16.08
N LEU A 370 0.33 0.93 14.95
CA LEU A 370 1.71 1.40 14.81
C LEU A 370 1.74 2.94 14.86
N THR A 371 2.49 3.47 15.81
CA THR A 371 2.81 4.88 15.96
C THR A 371 4.22 5.13 15.43
N PHE A 372 4.41 6.23 14.72
CA PHE A 372 5.73 6.74 14.33
C PHE A 372 5.85 8.23 14.67
N SER A 373 6.96 8.61 15.27
CA SER A 373 7.28 9.99 15.65
C SER A 373 8.62 10.40 15.04
N ALA A 374 8.74 11.66 14.62
CA ALA A 374 10.01 12.26 14.22
C ALA A 374 10.14 13.69 14.77
N THR A 375 11.35 14.05 15.16
CA THR A 375 11.73 15.35 15.76
C THR A 375 12.88 15.96 14.98
N ASP A 376 12.81 17.26 14.68
CA ASP A 376 13.86 17.99 13.96
C ASP A 376 14.95 18.60 14.88
N SER A 377 15.78 19.48 14.31
CA SER A 377 16.86 20.20 15.01
C SER A 377 16.39 21.36 15.88
N ASN A 378 15.13 21.79 15.75
CA ASN A 378 14.50 22.81 16.58
C ASN A 378 13.86 22.19 17.83
N GLY A 379 13.71 20.86 17.86
CA GLY A 379 12.94 20.12 18.86
C GLY A 379 11.46 19.97 18.48
N ASP A 380 11.09 20.29 17.24
CA ASP A 380 9.72 20.21 16.78
C ASP A 380 9.37 18.76 16.37
N THR A 381 8.45 18.15 17.12
CA THR A 381 8.02 16.75 16.93
C THR A 381 6.66 16.66 16.25
N THR A 382 6.53 15.72 15.30
CA THR A 382 5.24 15.26 14.77
C THR A 382 5.09 13.75 14.97
N THR A 383 3.87 13.30 15.22
CA THR A 383 3.53 11.88 15.41
C THR A 383 2.34 11.49 14.54
N VAL A 384 2.42 10.31 13.92
CA VAL A 384 1.31 9.65 13.22
C VAL A 384 1.05 8.30 13.86
N THR A 385 -0.22 7.94 14.07
CA THR A 385 -0.65 6.62 14.54
C THR A 385 -1.62 6.03 13.52
N GLN A 386 -1.30 4.83 13.03
CA GLN A 386 -2.12 4.11 12.06
C GLN A 386 -2.54 2.75 12.64
N ALA A 387 -3.83 2.45 12.56
CA ALA A 387 -4.36 1.15 12.93
C ALA A 387 -4.15 0.13 11.81
N PHE A 388 -3.91 -1.12 12.19
CA PHE A 388 -3.84 -2.28 11.30
C PHE A 388 -4.51 -3.49 11.98
N THR A 389 -4.66 -4.61 11.26
CA THR A 389 -5.14 -5.86 11.87
C THR A 389 -4.16 -6.99 11.66
N VAL A 390 -4.06 -7.89 12.64
CA VAL A 390 -3.33 -9.15 12.55
C VAL A 390 -4.34 -10.27 12.29
N ALA A 391 -4.03 -11.18 11.36
CA ALA A 391 -4.90 -12.28 11.00
C ALA A 391 -5.17 -13.23 12.19
N PRO A 392 -6.34 -13.88 12.28
CA PRO A 392 -6.58 -14.96 13.24
C PRO A 392 -5.58 -16.10 13.05
N LYS A 393 -4.90 -16.52 14.12
CA LYS A 393 -3.96 -17.64 14.07
C LYS A 393 -4.73 -18.97 13.97
N PRO A 394 -4.31 -19.94 13.13
CA PRO A 394 -5.03 -21.19 12.98
C PRO A 394 -4.99 -22.02 14.29
N PRO A 395 -6.12 -22.58 14.76
CA PRO A 395 -6.15 -23.54 15.86
C PRO A 395 -5.51 -24.88 15.46
N THR A 396 -5.42 -25.81 16.40
CA THR A 396 -4.94 -27.17 16.14
C THR A 396 -6.05 -28.20 16.29
N VAL A 397 -5.98 -29.28 15.51
CA VAL A 397 -6.98 -30.35 15.46
C VAL A 397 -6.28 -31.70 15.52
N THR A 398 -6.76 -32.60 16.36
CA THR A 398 -6.30 -33.99 16.44
C THR A 398 -7.48 -34.93 16.36
N ILE A 399 -7.34 -36.00 15.56
CA ILE A 399 -8.32 -37.06 15.39
C ILE A 399 -7.65 -38.36 15.79
N THR A 400 -8.26 -39.11 16.72
CA THR A 400 -7.70 -40.34 17.30
C THR A 400 -8.77 -41.43 17.45
N GLY A 401 -8.37 -42.67 17.66
CA GLY A 401 -9.28 -43.80 17.84
C GLY A 401 -9.81 -44.44 16.54
N VAL A 402 -9.41 -43.91 15.38
CA VAL A 402 -9.69 -44.49 14.06
C VAL A 402 -8.38 -45.01 13.46
N GLY A 403 -8.42 -46.17 12.81
CA GLY A 403 -7.33 -46.69 11.99
C GLY A 403 -7.78 -46.89 10.54
N ASP A 404 -6.90 -47.46 9.71
CA ASP A 404 -7.10 -47.61 8.25
C ASP A 404 -8.36 -48.39 7.85
N THR A 405 -8.97 -49.14 8.78
CA THR A 405 -10.20 -49.91 8.56
C THR A 405 -11.14 -49.84 9.77
N VAL A 406 -12.43 -49.65 9.50
CA VAL A 406 -13.54 -49.69 10.48
C VAL A 406 -14.42 -50.89 10.15
N ASP A 407 -14.12 -52.03 10.76
CA ASP A 407 -14.81 -53.32 10.59
C ASP A 407 -15.93 -53.56 11.63
N LYS A 408 -15.93 -52.76 12.70
CA LYS A 408 -16.86 -52.79 13.83
C LYS A 408 -17.10 -51.35 14.33
N VAL A 409 -18.13 -51.15 15.15
CA VAL A 409 -18.45 -49.84 15.73
C VAL A 409 -17.23 -49.25 16.45
N THR A 410 -16.68 -48.18 15.89
CA THR A 410 -15.41 -47.56 16.30
C THR A 410 -15.70 -46.15 16.79
N THR A 411 -15.06 -45.71 17.88
CA THR A 411 -15.28 -44.36 18.44
C THR A 411 -14.07 -43.49 18.14
N ALA A 412 -14.25 -42.50 17.26
CA ALA A 412 -13.27 -41.46 17.03
C ALA A 412 -13.35 -40.42 18.14
N THR A 413 -12.20 -39.99 18.67
CA THR A 413 -12.09 -38.83 19.58
C THR A 413 -11.42 -37.69 18.83
N ILE A 414 -12.12 -36.55 18.77
CA ILE A 414 -11.66 -35.34 18.10
C ILE A 414 -11.41 -34.29 19.18
N THR A 415 -10.17 -33.82 19.27
CA THR A 415 -9.75 -32.76 20.19
C THR A 415 -9.23 -31.58 19.38
N GLY A 416 -9.86 -30.42 19.56
CA GLY A 416 -9.44 -29.15 19.03
C GLY A 416 -8.83 -28.29 20.14
N ALA A 417 -7.77 -27.55 19.85
CA ALA A 417 -7.21 -26.56 20.77
C ALA A 417 -7.00 -25.23 20.06
N ALA A 418 -7.60 -24.18 20.60
CA ALA A 418 -7.47 -22.82 20.08
C ALA A 418 -6.04 -22.30 20.24
N THR A 419 -5.53 -21.62 19.21
CA THR A 419 -4.21 -20.97 19.29
C THR A 419 -4.30 -19.61 20.01
N GLU A 420 -5.43 -18.89 19.86
CA GLU A 420 -5.78 -17.75 20.72
C GLU A 420 -7.24 -17.85 21.21
N GLY A 421 -7.48 -17.55 22.50
CA GLY A 421 -8.81 -17.59 23.10
C GLY A 421 -9.28 -19.00 23.51
N LYS A 422 -10.41 -19.46 22.96
CA LYS A 422 -11.05 -20.76 23.25
C LYS A 422 -11.66 -21.35 21.98
N VAL A 423 -11.91 -22.67 21.94
CA VAL A 423 -12.69 -23.26 20.83
C VAL A 423 -14.12 -22.71 20.88
N GLN A 424 -14.53 -22.03 19.82
CA GLN A 424 -15.88 -21.51 19.65
C GLN A 424 -16.79 -22.59 19.06
N GLY A 425 -16.30 -23.33 18.07
CA GLY A 425 -17.05 -24.37 17.37
C GLY A 425 -16.16 -25.52 16.92
N LEU A 426 -16.71 -26.73 16.98
CA LEU A 426 -16.16 -27.94 16.42
C LEU A 426 -17.27 -28.64 15.61
N ILE A 427 -17.05 -28.76 14.30
CA ILE A 427 -17.93 -29.44 13.35
C ILE A 427 -17.23 -30.71 12.87
N ILE A 428 -17.94 -31.84 12.87
CA ILE A 428 -17.43 -33.11 12.35
C ILE A 428 -18.32 -33.56 11.20
N LYS A 429 -17.69 -33.94 10.08
CA LYS A 429 -18.31 -34.51 8.90
C LYS A 429 -17.82 -35.94 8.67
N VAL A 430 -18.71 -36.84 8.27
CA VAL A 430 -18.36 -38.14 7.70
C VAL A 430 -18.89 -38.18 6.28
N ASN A 431 -18.03 -38.42 5.29
CA ASN A 431 -18.36 -38.32 3.86
C ASN A 431 -19.08 -36.98 3.54
N ASP A 432 -18.51 -35.88 4.01
CA ASP A 432 -19.02 -34.50 3.97
C ASP A 432 -20.36 -34.20 4.69
N VAL A 433 -21.10 -35.22 5.14
CA VAL A 433 -22.32 -35.07 5.95
C VAL A 433 -21.96 -34.69 7.39
N VAL A 434 -22.47 -33.56 7.89
CA VAL A 434 -22.26 -33.14 9.28
C VAL A 434 -22.95 -34.10 10.24
N VAL A 435 -22.15 -34.73 11.10
CA VAL A 435 -22.60 -35.71 12.11
C VAL A 435 -22.49 -35.19 13.55
N VAL A 436 -21.64 -34.18 13.79
CA VAL A 436 -21.57 -33.45 15.06
C VAL A 436 -21.39 -31.96 14.77
N SER A 437 -22.16 -31.12 15.47
CA SER A 437 -21.87 -29.69 15.62
C SER A 437 -21.91 -29.35 17.11
N SER A 438 -20.77 -28.93 17.66
CA SER A 438 -20.62 -28.60 19.08
C SER A 438 -20.01 -27.20 19.23
N LEU A 439 -20.68 -26.35 20.01
CA LEU A 439 -20.17 -25.04 20.40
C LEU A 439 -19.48 -25.13 21.76
N ASN A 440 -18.43 -24.33 21.95
CA ASN A 440 -17.71 -24.17 23.22
C ASN A 440 -17.25 -25.50 23.86
N LYS A 441 -16.73 -26.42 23.04
CA LYS A 441 -16.17 -27.72 23.47
C LYS A 441 -14.87 -28.02 22.76
N ASP A 442 -13.80 -28.16 23.54
CA ASP A 442 -12.46 -28.48 23.04
C ASP A 442 -12.29 -29.97 22.66
N THR A 443 -13.24 -30.85 23.02
CA THR A 443 -13.21 -32.27 22.66
C THR A 443 -14.62 -32.84 22.52
N THR A 444 -14.81 -33.72 21.54
CA THR A 444 -16.03 -34.51 21.35
C THR A 444 -15.71 -35.88 20.73
N THR A 445 -16.70 -36.76 20.63
CA THR A 445 -16.54 -38.09 20.02
C THR A 445 -17.62 -38.34 18.96
N VAL A 446 -17.29 -39.16 17.97
CA VAL A 446 -18.26 -39.70 16.99
C VAL A 446 -18.11 -41.21 16.90
N LYS A 447 -19.24 -41.92 16.82
CA LYS A 447 -19.27 -43.37 16.55
C LYS A 447 -19.37 -43.59 15.06
N LEU A 448 -18.39 -44.27 14.50
CA LEU A 448 -18.38 -44.79 13.14
C LEU A 448 -18.94 -46.22 13.19
N ASP A 449 -20.22 -46.38 12.83
CA ASP A 449 -20.86 -47.68 12.72
C ASP A 449 -20.80 -48.15 11.26
N PRO A 450 -20.02 -49.21 10.93
CA PRO A 450 -19.88 -49.67 9.56
C PRO A 450 -21.20 -50.12 8.92
N SER A 451 -22.19 -50.54 9.72
CA SER A 451 -23.51 -50.91 9.19
C SER A 451 -24.30 -49.73 8.62
N THR A 452 -23.94 -48.50 9.00
CA THR A 452 -24.54 -47.24 8.51
C THR A 452 -23.72 -46.52 7.45
N LEU A 453 -22.53 -47.04 7.11
CA LEU A 453 -21.57 -46.40 6.22
C LEU A 453 -21.41 -47.19 4.91
N PRO A 454 -21.20 -46.51 3.76
CA PRO A 454 -20.97 -47.17 2.49
C PRO A 454 -19.65 -47.96 2.52
N PRO A 455 -19.58 -49.15 1.90
CA PRO A 455 -18.34 -49.92 1.81
C PRO A 455 -17.34 -49.25 0.85
N GLY A 456 -16.06 -49.29 1.21
CA GLY A 456 -14.98 -48.62 0.49
C GLY A 456 -14.31 -47.52 1.31
N GLU A 457 -13.64 -46.58 0.62
CA GLU A 457 -13.01 -45.42 1.27
C GLU A 457 -14.09 -44.46 1.81
N ASN A 458 -13.93 -44.06 3.06
CA ASN A 458 -14.75 -43.08 3.77
C ASN A 458 -13.83 -41.98 4.34
N THR A 459 -14.37 -40.77 4.51
CA THR A 459 -13.65 -39.63 5.11
C THR A 459 -14.25 -39.24 6.46
N LEU A 460 -13.38 -38.84 7.40
CA LEU A 460 -13.76 -38.18 8.64
C LEU A 460 -13.02 -36.84 8.70
N THR A 461 -13.76 -35.75 8.56
CA THR A 461 -13.23 -34.37 8.57
C THR A 461 -13.71 -33.64 9.82
N ALA A 462 -12.77 -33.03 10.56
CA ALA A 462 -13.04 -32.19 11.72
C ALA A 462 -12.59 -30.75 11.43
N THR A 463 -13.53 -29.82 11.59
CA THR A 463 -13.35 -28.38 11.45
C THR A 463 -13.40 -27.74 12.83
N VAL A 464 -12.34 -27.03 13.24
CA VAL A 464 -12.28 -26.26 14.49
C VAL A 464 -12.23 -24.78 14.18
N THR A 465 -13.09 -24.01 14.86
CA THR A 465 -13.09 -22.54 14.86
C THR A 465 -12.89 -22.04 16.29
N ASP A 466 -12.01 -21.07 16.50
CA ASP A 466 -11.79 -20.43 17.80
C ASP A 466 -12.46 -19.05 17.94
N THR A 467 -12.44 -18.51 19.17
CA THR A 467 -13.04 -17.20 19.49
C THR A 467 -12.28 -16.00 18.92
N ALA A 468 -11.05 -16.17 18.42
CA ALA A 468 -10.31 -15.13 17.70
C ALA A 468 -10.66 -15.12 16.20
N GLY A 469 -11.42 -16.10 15.72
CA GLY A 469 -11.77 -16.30 14.31
C GLY A 469 -10.81 -17.21 13.55
N GLY A 470 -9.88 -17.88 14.26
CA GLY A 470 -9.00 -18.89 13.68
C GLY A 470 -9.80 -20.11 13.25
N HIS A 471 -9.43 -20.71 12.12
CA HIS A 471 -10.11 -21.86 11.53
C HIS A 471 -9.10 -22.91 11.08
N THR A 472 -9.37 -24.20 11.28
CA THR A 472 -8.57 -25.30 10.74
C THR A 472 -9.41 -26.55 10.48
N ASP A 473 -9.23 -27.11 9.28
CA ASP A 473 -9.74 -28.42 8.90
C ASP A 473 -8.64 -29.48 9.06
N SER A 474 -9.01 -30.64 9.59
CA SER A 474 -8.20 -31.87 9.56
C SER A 474 -9.08 -33.01 9.04
N SER A 475 -8.55 -33.84 8.14
CA SER A 475 -9.29 -34.96 7.57
C SER A 475 -8.45 -36.23 7.56
N ILE A 476 -9.08 -37.34 7.92
CA ILE A 476 -8.49 -38.68 7.81
C ILE A 476 -9.38 -39.57 6.93
N LYS A 477 -8.74 -40.54 6.29
CA LYS A 477 -9.40 -41.57 5.47
C LYS A 477 -9.42 -42.89 6.22
N PHE A 478 -10.49 -43.67 6.06
CA PHE A 478 -10.60 -45.02 6.59
C PHE A 478 -11.42 -45.90 5.64
N THR A 479 -11.17 -47.20 5.64
CA THR A 479 -11.92 -48.16 4.79
C THR A 479 -13.02 -48.83 5.60
N VAL A 480 -14.25 -48.85 5.09
CA VAL A 480 -15.33 -49.69 5.61
C VAL A 480 -15.40 -50.95 4.75
N PRO A 481 -15.20 -52.16 5.30
CA PRO A 481 -15.39 -53.39 4.54
C PRO A 481 -16.88 -53.64 4.31
N ALA A 482 -17.21 -54.26 3.18
CA ALA A 482 -18.56 -54.80 3.01
C ALA A 482 -18.84 -55.87 4.09
N LEU A 483 -20.01 -55.78 4.72
CA LEU A 483 -20.55 -56.71 5.69
C LEU A 483 -21.40 -57.78 4.99
N PRO A 484 -21.48 -59.02 5.51
CA PRO A 484 -22.40 -60.03 5.00
C PRO A 484 -23.86 -59.72 5.38
N PRO A 485 -24.86 -60.20 4.61
CA PRO A 485 -26.25 -60.18 5.03
C PRO A 485 -26.50 -61.10 6.23
N THR A 486 -27.51 -60.78 7.02
CA THR A 486 -28.17 -61.69 7.97
C THR A 486 -29.20 -62.53 7.22
N VAL A 487 -29.29 -63.82 7.54
CA VAL A 487 -30.23 -64.77 6.92
C VAL A 487 -31.07 -65.42 8.00
N THR A 488 -32.39 -65.38 7.86
CA THR A 488 -33.35 -66.09 8.71
C THR A 488 -34.17 -67.04 7.85
N ILE A 489 -34.40 -68.27 8.32
CA ILE A 489 -35.23 -69.28 7.65
C ILE A 489 -36.52 -69.44 8.47
N ASN A 490 -37.66 -69.19 7.84
CA ASN A 490 -38.99 -69.29 8.45
C ASN A 490 -39.78 -70.46 7.83
N GLY A 491 -40.75 -70.99 8.57
CA GLY A 491 -41.58 -72.11 8.12
C GLY A 491 -40.93 -73.50 8.25
N LEU A 492 -39.75 -73.59 8.90
CA LEU A 492 -39.11 -74.85 9.30
C LEU A 492 -38.33 -74.62 10.59
N THR A 493 -38.52 -75.50 11.58
CA THR A 493 -37.84 -75.40 12.89
C THR A 493 -36.76 -76.47 13.06
N ALA A 494 -35.77 -76.20 13.91
CA ALA A 494 -34.62 -77.08 14.10
C ALA A 494 -35.04 -78.42 14.75
N GLY A 495 -34.82 -79.53 14.04
CA GLY A 495 -35.24 -80.87 14.42
C GLY A 495 -36.69 -81.23 14.02
N GLU A 496 -37.39 -80.36 13.29
CA GLU A 496 -38.76 -80.62 12.86
C GLU A 496 -38.86 -81.87 11.97
N SER A 497 -39.86 -82.71 12.22
CA SER A 497 -40.16 -83.88 11.39
C SER A 497 -41.31 -83.58 10.44
N ILE A 498 -41.02 -83.53 9.14
CA ILE A 498 -42.01 -83.30 8.08
C ILE A 498 -42.31 -84.61 7.32
N THR A 499 -43.57 -84.79 6.91
CA THR A 499 -44.05 -85.94 6.12
C THR A 499 -44.68 -85.55 4.78
N GLU A 500 -44.83 -84.25 4.54
CA GLU A 500 -45.45 -83.64 3.36
C GLU A 500 -44.62 -82.42 2.94
N ASN A 501 -44.84 -81.93 1.71
CA ASN A 501 -44.06 -80.84 1.15
C ASN A 501 -44.28 -79.53 1.93
N ARG A 502 -43.20 -78.77 2.16
CA ARG A 502 -43.21 -77.56 2.99
C ARG A 502 -42.59 -76.38 2.26
N THR A 503 -43.37 -75.32 2.04
CA THR A 503 -42.82 -74.01 1.68
C THR A 503 -42.11 -73.41 2.90
N VAL A 504 -40.86 -73.01 2.74
CA VAL A 504 -40.10 -72.16 3.67
C VAL A 504 -39.90 -70.78 3.05
N THR A 505 -39.78 -69.74 3.86
CA THR A 505 -39.44 -68.39 3.42
C THR A 505 -38.12 -67.92 4.04
N VAL A 506 -37.40 -67.06 3.34
CA VAL A 506 -36.09 -66.56 3.77
C VAL A 506 -36.12 -65.05 3.86
N ASP A 507 -35.84 -64.54 5.06
CA ASP A 507 -35.59 -63.11 5.26
C ASP A 507 -34.08 -62.89 5.17
N ALA A 508 -33.61 -62.29 4.08
CA ALA A 508 -32.19 -62.01 3.82
C ALA A 508 -31.93 -60.49 3.87
N ALA A 509 -31.60 -59.97 5.06
CA ALA A 509 -31.41 -58.54 5.28
C ALA A 509 -29.93 -58.15 5.23
N SER A 510 -29.58 -57.07 4.53
CA SER A 510 -28.20 -56.59 4.38
C SER A 510 -28.10 -55.10 4.72
N PRO A 511 -27.20 -54.67 5.62
CA PRO A 511 -27.22 -53.29 6.13
C PRO A 511 -26.68 -52.24 5.13
N GLN A 512 -25.79 -52.62 4.22
CA GLN A 512 -25.03 -51.68 3.37
C GLN A 512 -25.35 -51.75 1.87
N THR A 513 -25.63 -52.95 1.34
CA THR A 513 -25.79 -53.23 -0.10
C THR A 513 -26.84 -54.30 -0.31
N ALA A 514 -27.61 -54.27 -1.40
CA ALA A 514 -28.75 -55.17 -1.59
C ALA A 514 -28.33 -56.65 -1.70
N VAL A 515 -29.23 -57.57 -1.30
CA VAL A 515 -29.04 -59.01 -1.51
C VAL A 515 -29.39 -59.35 -2.96
N ASN A 516 -28.40 -59.80 -3.73
CA ASN A 516 -28.55 -60.07 -5.17
C ASN A 516 -28.70 -61.56 -5.50
N LYS A 517 -28.43 -62.44 -4.53
CA LYS A 517 -28.44 -63.89 -4.75
C LYS A 517 -28.68 -64.65 -3.45
N VAL A 518 -29.66 -65.55 -3.42
CA VAL A 518 -29.89 -66.51 -2.34
C VAL A 518 -29.74 -67.92 -2.90
N VAL A 519 -28.86 -68.73 -2.32
CA VAL A 519 -28.55 -70.10 -2.74
C VAL A 519 -29.04 -71.06 -1.65
N TYR A 520 -29.91 -71.99 -2.01
CA TYR A 520 -30.44 -73.01 -1.12
C TYR A 520 -29.77 -74.35 -1.39
N LYS A 521 -29.30 -75.01 -0.34
CA LYS A 521 -28.66 -76.32 -0.39
C LYS A 521 -29.30 -77.25 0.62
N VAL A 522 -29.51 -78.51 0.25
CA VAL A 522 -29.80 -79.58 1.22
C VAL A 522 -28.62 -80.54 1.23
N ASP A 523 -28.12 -80.85 2.43
CA ASP A 523 -26.96 -81.71 2.68
C ASP A 523 -25.72 -81.29 1.87
N GLY A 524 -25.51 -79.97 1.75
CA GLY A 524 -24.42 -79.34 0.99
C GLY A 524 -24.64 -79.27 -0.52
N LYS A 525 -25.64 -79.95 -1.08
CA LYS A 525 -25.98 -79.92 -2.52
C LYS A 525 -26.96 -78.78 -2.82
N THR A 526 -26.60 -77.87 -3.72
CA THR A 526 -27.51 -76.82 -4.20
C THR A 526 -28.76 -77.42 -4.85
N ILE A 527 -29.93 -76.95 -4.39
CA ILE A 527 -31.26 -77.33 -4.88
C ILE A 527 -31.99 -76.17 -5.56
N ALA A 528 -31.71 -74.92 -5.17
CA ALA A 528 -32.27 -73.72 -5.80
C ALA A 528 -31.32 -72.52 -5.68
N THR A 529 -31.45 -71.56 -6.59
CA THR A 529 -30.83 -70.24 -6.51
C THR A 529 -31.84 -69.19 -6.98
N GLN A 530 -31.97 -68.08 -6.25
CA GLN A 530 -32.86 -66.96 -6.54
C GLN A 530 -32.09 -65.64 -6.51
N THR A 531 -32.56 -64.64 -7.25
CA THR A 531 -31.89 -63.33 -7.39
C THR A 531 -32.87 -62.14 -7.29
N ALA A 532 -34.08 -62.39 -6.78
CA ALA A 532 -35.12 -61.40 -6.56
C ALA A 532 -36.07 -61.91 -5.46
N GLU A 533 -36.68 -60.98 -4.73
CA GLU A 533 -37.67 -61.24 -3.68
C GLU A 533 -39.07 -61.51 -4.26
N PRO A 534 -39.96 -62.22 -3.52
CA PRO A 534 -39.73 -62.84 -2.21
C PRO A 534 -38.92 -64.14 -2.31
N PHE A 535 -37.99 -64.35 -1.37
CA PHE A 535 -37.19 -65.56 -1.31
C PHE A 535 -37.98 -66.70 -0.63
N THR A 536 -38.45 -67.67 -1.43
CA THR A 536 -39.22 -68.83 -0.97
C THR A 536 -38.72 -70.13 -1.57
N LEU A 537 -38.83 -71.24 -0.85
CA LEU A 537 -38.44 -72.56 -1.33
C LEU A 537 -39.47 -73.61 -0.93
N ASP A 538 -39.92 -74.42 -1.89
CA ASP A 538 -40.70 -75.63 -1.60
C ASP A 538 -39.77 -76.83 -1.36
N LEU A 539 -39.76 -77.33 -0.13
CA LEU A 539 -39.10 -78.59 0.23
C LEU A 539 -39.99 -79.77 -0.18
N ASP A 540 -39.66 -80.39 -1.31
CA ASP A 540 -40.30 -81.63 -1.76
C ASP A 540 -39.72 -82.85 -1.05
N VAL A 541 -40.49 -83.44 -0.12
CA VAL A 541 -40.02 -84.57 0.69
C VAL A 541 -39.72 -85.82 -0.14
N LYS A 542 -40.30 -85.91 -1.35
CA LYS A 542 -40.13 -87.05 -2.25
C LYS A 542 -38.79 -87.03 -2.99
N THR A 543 -38.28 -85.85 -3.37
CA THR A 543 -36.98 -85.72 -4.08
C THR A 543 -35.80 -85.55 -3.15
N ILE A 544 -35.99 -85.06 -1.92
CA ILE A 544 -34.96 -85.03 -0.88
C ILE A 544 -34.75 -86.44 -0.28
N GLY A 545 -35.83 -87.21 -0.07
CA GLY A 545 -35.79 -88.56 0.50
C GLY A 545 -36.12 -88.59 1.98
N VAL A 546 -36.10 -89.78 2.60
CA VAL A 546 -36.37 -89.96 4.04
C VAL A 546 -35.07 -90.07 4.83
N GLY A 547 -34.93 -89.29 5.90
CA GLY A 547 -33.70 -89.20 6.68
C GLY A 547 -33.59 -87.92 7.51
N ASN A 548 -32.40 -87.69 8.07
CA ASN A 548 -32.03 -86.42 8.69
C ASN A 548 -31.34 -85.57 7.63
N HIS A 549 -31.74 -84.30 7.51
CA HIS A 549 -31.29 -83.38 6.47
C HIS A 549 -30.92 -82.02 7.06
N ILE A 550 -30.06 -81.26 6.38
CA ILE A 550 -29.74 -79.86 6.73
C ILE A 550 -30.05 -78.97 5.53
N LEU A 551 -30.99 -78.03 5.72
CA LEU A 551 -31.20 -76.92 4.80
C LEU A 551 -30.19 -75.81 5.15
N SER A 552 -29.23 -75.59 4.26
CA SER A 552 -28.33 -74.43 4.26
C SER A 552 -28.84 -73.38 3.29
N VAL A 553 -28.94 -72.13 3.75
CA VAL A 553 -29.25 -70.97 2.91
C VAL A 553 -28.09 -69.98 2.96
N GLU A 554 -27.55 -69.64 1.80
CA GLU A 554 -26.43 -68.72 1.61
C GLU A 554 -26.89 -67.51 0.79
N ALA A 555 -27.00 -66.34 1.43
CA ALA A 555 -27.35 -65.08 0.76
C ALA A 555 -26.09 -64.25 0.48
N THR A 556 -25.89 -63.80 -0.76
CA THR A 556 -24.81 -62.88 -1.16
C THR A 556 -25.38 -61.49 -1.49
N ASN A 557 -24.67 -60.43 -1.09
CA ASN A 557 -24.99 -59.05 -1.44
C ASN A 557 -24.10 -58.48 -2.57
N ASP A 558 -24.43 -57.28 -3.06
CA ASP A 558 -23.63 -56.61 -4.11
C ASP A 558 -22.19 -56.30 -3.68
N GLY A 559 -21.94 -56.15 -2.37
CA GLY A 559 -20.58 -56.12 -1.80
C GLY A 559 -19.81 -57.45 -1.89
N GLY A 560 -20.37 -58.49 -2.50
CA GLY A 560 -19.75 -59.80 -2.69
C GLY A 560 -19.68 -60.66 -1.42
N LYS A 561 -20.32 -60.25 -0.33
CA LYS A 561 -20.25 -60.92 0.98
C LYS A 561 -21.43 -61.86 1.15
N THR A 562 -21.16 -63.03 1.73
CA THR A 562 -22.17 -64.09 1.91
C THR A 562 -22.46 -64.33 3.38
N GLY A 563 -23.73 -64.23 3.75
CA GLY A 563 -24.27 -64.70 5.03
C GLY A 563 -24.85 -66.10 4.88
N LYS A 564 -24.93 -66.86 5.98
CA LYS A 564 -25.40 -68.25 5.97
C LYS A 564 -26.28 -68.55 7.18
N ALA A 565 -27.36 -69.28 6.95
CA ALA A 565 -28.20 -69.90 7.99
C ALA A 565 -28.38 -71.38 7.71
N ASP A 566 -28.43 -72.19 8.76
CA ASP A 566 -28.60 -73.65 8.70
C ASP A 566 -29.76 -74.10 9.59
N VAL A 567 -30.69 -74.87 9.04
CA VAL A 567 -31.76 -75.54 9.80
C VAL A 567 -31.71 -77.04 9.52
N ALA A 568 -31.41 -77.82 10.55
CA ALA A 568 -31.53 -79.28 10.51
C ALA A 568 -33.00 -79.70 10.66
N PHE A 569 -33.43 -80.69 9.91
CA PHE A 569 -34.80 -81.23 9.92
C PHE A 569 -34.79 -82.74 9.60
N VAL A 570 -35.95 -83.38 9.74
CA VAL A 570 -36.12 -84.82 9.48
C VAL A 570 -37.27 -85.00 8.49
N ILE A 571 -37.07 -85.84 7.47
CA ILE A 571 -38.15 -86.30 6.61
C ILE A 571 -38.56 -87.69 7.07
N ALA A 572 -39.73 -87.76 7.71
CA ALA A 572 -40.29 -88.99 8.24
C ALA A 572 -41.05 -89.77 7.15
N ARG A 573 -41.13 -91.10 7.31
CA ARG A 573 -41.99 -91.93 6.45
C ARG A 573 -43.47 -91.63 6.77
N PRO A 574 -44.34 -91.44 5.76
CA PRO A 574 -45.76 -91.27 6.00
C PRO A 574 -46.37 -92.53 6.65
N PRO A 575 -47.36 -92.38 7.54
CA PRO A 575 -47.99 -93.52 8.22
C PRO A 575 -48.69 -94.46 7.23
N THR A 576 -48.53 -95.76 7.44
CA THR A 576 -49.18 -96.78 6.60
C THR A 576 -50.66 -96.93 7.02
N PRO A 577 -51.62 -96.85 6.09
CA PRO A 577 -53.04 -96.89 6.44
C PRO A 577 -53.52 -98.32 6.80
N THR A 578 -54.33 -98.41 7.87
CA THR A 578 -54.95 -99.65 8.36
C THR A 578 -56.47 -99.61 8.10
N PRO A 579 -57.10 -100.66 7.54
CA PRO A 579 -58.52 -100.66 7.15
C PRO A 579 -59.49 -101.23 8.21
N THR A 580 -60.81 -100.98 8.01
CA THR A 580 -61.99 -101.53 8.73
C THR A 580 -62.22 -100.96 10.16
N ALA A 581 -63.42 -100.85 10.75
CA ALA A 581 -64.74 -101.43 10.41
C ALA A 581 -65.96 -100.51 10.78
N THR A 582 -67.18 -101.09 10.87
CA THR A 582 -68.51 -100.43 10.72
C THR A 582 -69.44 -100.61 11.93
N SER A 583 -70.45 -99.74 12.11
CA SER A 583 -71.72 -99.93 12.89
C SER A 583 -71.61 -100.00 14.45
N THR A 584 -72.60 -99.65 15.30
CA THR A 584 -73.96 -99.04 15.17
C THR A 584 -74.42 -98.35 16.49
N SER A 585 -75.57 -97.67 16.43
CA SER A 585 -76.47 -97.07 17.46
C SER A 585 -76.45 -97.56 18.95
N THR A 586 -77.05 -96.90 19.96
CA THR A 586 -78.42 -96.29 19.98
C THR A 586 -78.71 -95.43 21.24
N ASN A 587 -79.74 -94.56 21.14
CA ASN A 587 -80.63 -94.00 22.19
C ASN A 587 -80.22 -92.78 23.04
N THR A 588 -81.08 -91.76 22.95
CA THR A 588 -81.16 -90.51 23.73
C THR A 588 -82.11 -90.64 24.95
N PRO A 589 -82.18 -89.64 25.83
CA PRO A 589 -83.37 -88.77 25.80
C PRO A 589 -83.13 -87.26 26.02
N VAL A 590 -84.00 -86.45 25.40
CA VAL A 590 -84.28 -85.01 25.65
C VAL A 590 -85.60 -84.91 26.46
N PRO A 591 -86.22 -83.75 26.87
CA PRO A 591 -86.15 -82.35 26.40
C PRO A 591 -85.84 -81.34 27.56
N THR A 592 -86.13 -80.01 27.60
CA THR A 592 -87.10 -79.11 26.93
C THR A 592 -86.58 -77.66 27.10
N ASP A 593 -86.33 -76.87 26.03
CA ASP A 593 -87.21 -75.83 25.41
C ASP A 593 -87.35 -74.52 26.26
N THR A 594 -87.40 -73.29 25.72
CA THR A 594 -88.55 -72.75 24.95
C THR A 594 -88.26 -71.43 24.18
N LYS A 595 -88.70 -71.37 22.91
CA LYS A 595 -89.05 -70.21 22.03
C LYS A 595 -87.97 -69.18 21.55
N VAL A 596 -87.91 -68.63 20.30
CA VAL A 596 -88.77 -68.52 19.06
C VAL A 596 -89.75 -67.31 19.03
N PRO A 597 -89.95 -66.52 17.93
CA PRO A 597 -89.13 -66.14 16.75
C PRO A 597 -89.11 -64.57 16.43
N PRO A 598 -89.42 -64.00 15.22
CA PRO A 598 -88.53 -63.68 14.08
C PRO A 598 -88.60 -62.20 13.51
N THR A 599 -87.94 -61.99 12.34
CA THR A 599 -88.30 -61.12 11.17
C THR A 599 -88.01 -59.60 11.11
N ASP A 600 -87.50 -59.21 9.91
CA ASP A 600 -87.81 -58.05 9.04
C ASP A 600 -87.29 -56.59 9.19
N THR A 601 -86.33 -56.27 8.29
CA THR A 601 -86.52 -55.38 7.10
C THR A 601 -86.30 -53.84 7.16
N LYS A 602 -85.71 -53.32 6.04
CA LYS A 602 -85.53 -51.92 5.56
C LYS A 602 -84.39 -51.05 6.17
N VAL A 603 -83.49 -50.35 5.46
CA VAL A 603 -83.27 -49.95 4.01
C VAL A 603 -84.30 -48.92 3.49
N PRO A 604 -84.02 -47.89 2.63
CA PRO A 604 -82.82 -47.46 1.83
C PRO A 604 -82.39 -45.99 2.20
N PRO A 605 -81.70 -45.12 1.38
CA PRO A 605 -81.27 -45.24 -0.02
C PRO A 605 -79.85 -44.77 -0.44
N THR A 606 -79.54 -45.13 -1.69
CA THR A 606 -78.35 -44.77 -2.49
C THR A 606 -78.73 -43.85 -3.65
N ALA A 607 -77.90 -42.85 -3.98
CA ALA A 607 -77.70 -42.28 -5.33
C ALA A 607 -76.36 -41.49 -5.30
N THR A 608 -75.39 -41.53 -6.22
CA THR A 608 -75.28 -41.85 -7.67
C THR A 608 -75.38 -40.64 -8.60
N ASP A 609 -74.22 -40.23 -9.15
CA ASP A 609 -74.01 -39.70 -10.51
C ASP A 609 -72.51 -39.99 -10.88
N THR A 610 -72.02 -40.29 -12.10
CA THR A 610 -72.49 -40.17 -13.50
C THR A 610 -72.52 -38.69 -14.00
N ALA A 611 -72.19 -38.32 -15.25
CA ALA A 611 -71.62 -39.01 -16.43
C ALA A 611 -70.30 -38.30 -16.87
N ALA A 612 -69.61 -38.51 -18.01
CA ALA A 612 -69.77 -39.38 -19.19
C ALA A 612 -68.38 -39.64 -19.86
N ALA A 613 -68.31 -40.59 -20.79
CA ALA A 613 -67.19 -40.74 -21.75
C ALA A 613 -67.56 -40.17 -23.14
N PRO A 614 -66.65 -40.12 -24.13
CA PRO A 614 -66.36 -41.31 -24.96
C PRO A 614 -64.85 -41.62 -25.07
N THR A 615 -64.37 -42.87 -25.23
CA THR A 615 -64.42 -43.77 -26.41
C THR A 615 -63.95 -43.15 -27.74
N ALA A 616 -63.21 -43.85 -28.61
CA ALA A 616 -63.18 -45.31 -28.80
C ALA A 616 -61.80 -45.98 -28.95
N THR A 617 -61.84 -47.26 -28.58
CA THR A 617 -60.91 -48.39 -28.75
C THR A 617 -60.26 -48.52 -30.14
N ASN A 618 -59.01 -49.02 -30.19
CA ASN A 618 -58.82 -50.32 -30.88
C ASN A 618 -57.60 -51.13 -30.43
N THR A 619 -57.84 -52.43 -30.34
CA THR A 619 -57.07 -53.51 -29.69
C THR A 619 -55.88 -54.02 -30.51
N SER A 620 -54.75 -54.38 -29.87
CA SER A 620 -54.07 -55.69 -30.09
C SER A 620 -52.86 -55.93 -29.15
N LEU A 621 -52.63 -57.21 -28.82
CA LEU A 621 -51.45 -57.80 -28.17
C LEU A 621 -50.58 -58.49 -29.28
N PRO A 622 -49.36 -59.09 -29.06
CA PRO A 622 -48.76 -59.56 -27.79
C PRO A 622 -47.21 -59.47 -27.60
N ALA A 623 -46.75 -59.87 -26.41
CA ALA A 623 -45.58 -60.74 -26.08
C ALA A 623 -44.12 -60.54 -26.62
N THR A 624 -43.19 -60.33 -25.68
CA THR A 624 -42.09 -61.26 -25.27
C THR A 624 -40.90 -61.65 -26.21
N VAL A 625 -39.75 -60.97 -26.00
CA VAL A 625 -38.35 -61.50 -25.79
C VAL A 625 -37.52 -62.21 -26.92
N THR A 626 -36.24 -61.77 -27.08
CA THR A 626 -35.08 -62.35 -27.86
C THR A 626 -35.18 -62.35 -29.42
N LYS A 627 -34.14 -62.55 -30.28
CA LYS A 627 -32.77 -63.18 -30.28
C LYS A 627 -31.99 -62.69 -31.58
N THR A 628 -30.73 -62.93 -32.01
CA THR A 628 -29.49 -63.74 -31.70
C THR A 628 -28.24 -63.16 -32.46
N SER A 629 -27.00 -63.68 -32.21
CA SER A 629 -25.81 -63.78 -33.16
C SER A 629 -25.06 -62.51 -33.66
N ALA A 630 -23.75 -62.50 -34.03
CA ALA A 630 -22.58 -63.42 -33.94
C ALA A 630 -21.22 -62.66 -34.23
N PRO A 631 -20.01 -63.23 -33.97
CA PRO A 631 -18.68 -62.56 -34.07
C PRO A 631 -17.82 -62.94 -35.32
N PRO A 632 -16.60 -62.37 -35.54
CA PRO A 632 -15.35 -63.09 -35.16
C PRO A 632 -14.02 -62.29 -34.86
N SER A 633 -13.24 -62.78 -33.88
CA SER A 633 -11.75 -62.96 -33.78
C SER A 633 -10.65 -61.86 -33.97
N ALA A 634 -9.87 -61.63 -32.86
CA ALA A 634 -8.39 -61.49 -32.72
C ALA A 634 -7.59 -60.33 -33.43
N THR A 635 -6.37 -59.87 -33.02
CA THR A 635 -5.34 -60.36 -32.05
C THR A 635 -4.37 -59.24 -31.54
N ALA A 636 -3.77 -59.38 -30.33
CA ALA A 636 -2.43 -58.87 -29.89
C ALA A 636 -2.13 -57.34 -29.75
N ASN A 637 -1.27 -56.81 -28.84
CA ASN A 637 -0.64 -57.31 -27.58
C ASN A 637 0.07 -56.16 -26.77
N ALA A 638 0.16 -56.24 -25.42
CA ALA A 638 1.17 -55.69 -24.44
C ALA A 638 1.68 -54.21 -24.51
N SER A 639 2.43 -53.63 -23.53
CA SER A 639 2.41 -53.62 -22.03
C SER A 639 3.38 -52.54 -21.48
N GLU A 640 3.15 -52.04 -20.26
CA GLU A 640 4.12 -51.56 -19.22
C GLU A 640 5.15 -50.38 -19.39
N THR A 641 5.09 -49.48 -18.40
CA THR A 641 6.14 -48.66 -17.70
C THR A 641 7.26 -47.85 -18.40
N ALA A 642 7.20 -46.53 -18.15
CA ALA A 642 8.22 -45.65 -17.51
C ALA A 642 9.50 -45.13 -18.24
N ALA A 643 9.89 -43.92 -17.79
CA ALA A 643 11.24 -43.32 -17.72
C ALA A 643 11.87 -42.48 -18.89
N VAL A 644 12.15 -41.20 -18.56
CA VAL A 644 13.41 -40.42 -18.78
C VAL A 644 13.75 -39.77 -20.16
N GLN A 645 13.79 -38.42 -20.12
CA GLN A 645 14.66 -37.41 -20.80
C GLN A 645 14.80 -37.28 -22.35
N ALA A 646 15.17 -36.03 -22.73
CA ALA A 646 15.71 -35.51 -24.00
C ALA A 646 14.74 -35.46 -25.21
N ASP A 647 14.39 -34.33 -25.82
CA ASP A 647 15.12 -33.13 -26.34
C ASP A 647 15.38 -33.23 -27.88
N LEU A 648 15.69 -32.10 -28.53
CA LEU A 648 15.78 -31.82 -29.99
C LEU A 648 14.41 -31.53 -30.65
N SER A 649 14.04 -30.28 -30.95
CA SER A 649 14.48 -29.40 -32.06
C SER A 649 13.60 -29.57 -33.33
N THR A 650 13.43 -28.61 -34.27
CA THR A 650 14.13 -27.34 -34.57
C THR A 650 13.28 -26.42 -35.49
N ASN A 651 13.73 -25.18 -35.72
CA ASN A 651 13.85 -24.51 -37.05
C ASN A 651 12.95 -23.30 -37.43
N GLN A 652 13.42 -22.08 -37.11
CA GLN A 652 13.77 -20.98 -38.05
C GLN A 652 14.34 -19.80 -37.20
N ALA A 653 15.54 -19.23 -37.38
CA ALA A 653 16.28 -18.74 -38.56
C ALA A 653 15.79 -17.37 -39.06
N ALA A 654 16.61 -16.35 -39.37
CA ALA A 654 18.06 -16.07 -39.15
C ALA A 654 18.32 -14.54 -39.44
N THR A 655 19.50 -13.89 -39.50
CA THR A 655 20.95 -14.27 -39.53
C THR A 655 21.86 -13.06 -39.21
N SER A 656 23.05 -13.29 -38.62
CA SER A 656 24.33 -12.54 -38.85
C SER A 656 24.48 -11.07 -38.35
N SER A 657 25.67 -10.51 -38.02
CA SER A 657 27.09 -10.95 -38.09
C SER A 657 27.89 -10.33 -36.90
N ALA A 658 28.82 -11.01 -36.20
CA ALA A 658 30.27 -11.18 -36.47
C ALA A 658 31.14 -9.89 -36.30
N GLN A 659 32.39 -9.89 -35.78
CA GLN A 659 33.32 -10.98 -35.42
C GLN A 659 34.39 -10.58 -34.36
N GLU A 660 35.03 -11.57 -33.74
CA GLU A 660 36.24 -11.55 -32.86
C GLU A 660 37.55 -11.72 -33.70
N PRO A 661 38.81 -11.97 -33.19
CA PRO A 661 39.31 -12.18 -31.80
C PRO A 661 40.65 -11.49 -31.42
N THR A 662 41.14 -11.70 -30.17
CA THR A 662 42.47 -12.34 -29.85
C THR A 662 42.82 -12.36 -28.34
N ASP A 663 43.49 -13.44 -27.89
CA ASP A 663 43.96 -13.70 -26.51
C ASP A 663 45.45 -14.13 -26.53
N THR A 664 46.19 -13.99 -25.41
CA THR A 664 47.55 -14.56 -25.22
C THR A 664 47.91 -14.71 -23.73
N LYS A 665 48.45 -15.87 -23.34
CA LYS A 665 48.69 -16.30 -21.94
C LYS A 665 50.07 -16.96 -21.74
N VAL A 666 50.89 -16.47 -20.79
CA VAL A 666 52.13 -17.14 -20.28
C VAL A 666 52.37 -16.79 -18.78
N SER A 667 52.90 -17.72 -17.97
CA SER A 667 53.29 -17.57 -16.53
C SER A 667 54.01 -18.86 -16.06
N PRO A 668 54.67 -19.00 -14.87
CA PRO A 668 55.00 -18.06 -13.77
C PRO A 668 56.52 -18.08 -13.39
N THR A 669 56.93 -17.63 -12.17
CA THR A 669 57.89 -18.33 -11.26
C THR A 669 57.98 -17.72 -9.84
N ASP A 670 58.04 -18.62 -8.85
CA ASP A 670 58.18 -18.56 -7.37
C ASP A 670 59.30 -17.70 -6.74
N THR A 671 59.17 -17.34 -5.44
CA THR A 671 60.20 -17.51 -4.36
C THR A 671 59.73 -17.08 -2.95
N ARG A 672 59.46 -18.06 -2.03
CA ARG A 672 59.76 -18.09 -0.55
C ARG A 672 59.27 -16.97 0.44
N VAL A 673 59.04 -17.17 1.77
CA VAL A 673 58.84 -18.33 2.68
C VAL A 673 58.28 -17.87 4.07
N ALA A 674 57.40 -18.67 4.70
CA ALA A 674 57.04 -18.75 6.15
C ALA A 674 56.53 -17.50 6.92
N ALA A 675 56.02 -17.60 8.17
CA ALA A 675 55.06 -18.53 8.82
C ALA A 675 54.78 -18.07 10.28
N THR A 676 53.56 -18.29 10.82
CA THR A 676 53.18 -18.25 12.28
C THR A 676 53.41 -16.92 13.06
N SER A 677 52.83 -16.67 14.25
CA SER A 677 51.53 -17.04 14.86
C SER A 677 51.29 -16.24 16.17
N THR A 678 50.02 -15.94 16.50
CA THR A 678 49.42 -15.79 17.86
C THR A 678 49.80 -14.67 18.87
N THR A 679 48.72 -14.21 19.55
CA THR A 679 48.59 -13.75 20.97
C THR A 679 49.06 -12.35 21.45
N ALA A 680 48.19 -11.74 22.26
CA ALA A 680 48.45 -10.59 23.16
C ALA A 680 48.87 -11.06 24.58
N PRO A 681 49.19 -10.16 25.52
CA PRO A 681 48.25 -9.93 26.64
C PRO A 681 48.24 -8.47 27.19
N THR A 682 47.96 -8.28 28.49
CA THR A 682 47.31 -7.08 29.09
C THR A 682 48.05 -6.51 30.34
N ASP A 683 47.75 -5.24 30.67
CA ASP A 683 47.46 -4.70 32.03
C ASP A 683 48.49 -3.93 32.94
N THR A 684 47.91 -2.94 33.66
CA THR A 684 48.20 -2.28 34.98
C THR A 684 49.54 -1.57 35.36
N LYS A 685 49.44 -0.31 35.89
CA LYS A 685 49.66 0.08 37.34
C LYS A 685 50.39 1.41 37.73
N VAL A 686 49.60 2.46 38.06
CA VAL A 686 49.58 3.32 39.30
C VAL A 686 50.85 3.96 39.97
N ALA A 687 50.92 5.31 39.89
CA ALA A 687 51.22 6.38 40.92
C ALA A 687 52.64 6.91 41.38
N ALA A 688 52.62 8.21 41.78
CA ALA A 688 53.52 9.01 42.66
C ALA A 688 54.88 9.56 42.12
N THR A 689 55.42 10.77 42.41
CA THR A 689 54.97 11.98 43.20
C THR A 689 55.80 13.27 42.91
N ASN A 690 55.28 14.44 43.35
CA ASN A 690 55.97 15.68 43.86
C ASN A 690 56.39 16.94 43.02
N THR A 691 55.75 18.07 43.38
CA THR A 691 56.25 19.48 43.60
C THR A 691 56.88 20.37 42.49
N LYS A 692 56.29 21.56 42.22
CA LYS A 692 56.67 22.90 42.79
C LYS A 692 55.78 24.07 42.27
N VAL A 693 55.59 25.14 43.07
CA VAL A 693 54.69 26.35 42.94
C VAL A 693 55.31 27.50 43.81
N PRO A 694 54.99 28.83 43.76
CA PRO A 694 54.13 29.72 42.92
C PRO A 694 55.02 30.68 42.05
N PRO A 695 54.70 31.97 41.67
CA PRO A 695 53.50 32.88 41.70
C PRO A 695 53.19 33.48 40.27
N THR A 696 52.62 34.66 39.91
CA THR A 696 52.10 35.97 40.48
C THR A 696 51.22 36.62 39.34
N SER A 697 50.17 37.46 39.44
CA SER A 697 49.54 38.38 40.42
C SER A 697 50.13 39.83 40.51
N THR A 698 49.42 40.97 40.60
CA THR A 698 48.04 41.47 40.20
C THR A 698 47.93 42.99 40.47
N THR A 699 47.28 43.82 39.61
CA THR A 699 46.88 45.25 39.91
C THR A 699 45.62 45.76 39.16
N ALA A 700 44.89 46.71 39.76
CA ALA A 700 43.70 47.39 39.19
C ALA A 700 43.79 48.95 39.20
N PRO A 701 42.91 49.74 39.87
CA PRO A 701 41.69 50.37 39.31
C PRO A 701 41.67 51.92 39.36
N THR A 702 40.58 52.55 38.84
CA THR A 702 40.17 53.92 39.24
C THR A 702 38.63 54.08 39.30
N ASP A 703 38.16 55.05 40.07
CA ASP A 703 36.77 55.31 40.52
C ASP A 703 36.17 56.60 39.89
N THR A 704 34.90 56.94 40.16
CA THR A 704 34.40 58.22 40.77
C THR A 704 32.99 58.69 40.28
N LYS A 705 32.09 58.94 41.26
CA LYS A 705 31.05 60.00 41.34
C LYS A 705 29.58 59.84 40.86
N VAL A 706 28.75 60.68 41.51
CA VAL A 706 27.27 60.74 41.71
C VAL A 706 27.00 62.13 42.41
N PRO A 707 25.79 62.76 42.59
CA PRO A 707 24.41 62.22 42.63
C PRO A 707 23.32 62.79 41.63
N PRO A 708 22.37 63.75 41.93
CA PRO A 708 20.92 63.41 41.74
C PRO A 708 19.95 64.45 41.09
N THR A 709 18.78 63.97 40.64
CA THR A 709 17.40 64.37 41.08
C THR A 709 16.35 63.43 40.41
N ASN A 710 15.51 62.68 41.15
CA ASN A 710 14.14 63.00 41.65
C ASN A 710 13.06 63.01 40.52
N THR A 711 11.89 62.33 40.57
CA THR A 711 10.84 62.43 41.62
C THR A 711 9.75 61.31 41.53
N THR A 712 9.18 60.85 42.68
CA THR A 712 7.92 60.05 42.92
C THR A 712 7.73 58.65 42.24
N VAL A 713 7.43 57.49 42.87
CA VAL A 713 6.68 57.06 44.12
C VAL A 713 5.14 57.21 44.00
N PRO A 714 4.27 56.23 44.38
CA PRO A 714 4.42 55.00 45.21
C PRO A 714 4.21 53.64 44.45
N THR A 715 4.56 52.42 44.91
CA THR A 715 4.45 51.68 46.21
C THR A 715 3.02 51.13 46.46
N LYS A 716 2.72 49.85 46.79
CA LYS A 716 3.38 48.76 47.58
C LYS A 716 3.54 47.46 46.75
N THR A 717 4.50 46.53 46.95
CA THR A 717 5.22 45.98 48.13
C THR A 717 4.52 44.78 48.81
N VAL A 718 5.04 43.58 48.55
CA VAL A 718 5.51 42.60 49.57
C VAL A 718 6.80 41.96 49.04
N THR A 719 7.80 41.80 49.92
CA THR A 719 9.06 41.05 49.70
C THR A 719 9.04 39.88 50.70
N ALA A 720 9.54 38.67 50.44
CA ALA A 720 10.94 38.22 50.60
C ALA A 720 10.93 36.71 50.97
N THR A 721 12.00 35.90 51.06
CA THR A 721 13.31 35.74 50.36
C THR A 721 13.99 34.50 51.00
N THR A 722 14.69 33.63 50.24
CA THR A 722 15.69 32.60 50.69
C THR A 722 15.21 31.46 51.65
N GLU A 723 15.83 30.27 51.79
CA GLU A 723 16.93 29.57 51.08
C GLU A 723 16.89 28.03 51.32
N ALA A 724 17.76 27.28 50.60
CA ALA A 724 18.30 25.93 50.89
C ALA A 724 17.32 24.73 50.98
N THR A 725 17.40 23.64 50.18
CA THR A 725 18.48 22.67 49.83
C THR A 725 18.46 21.39 50.71
N VAL A 726 18.85 20.24 50.11
CA VAL A 726 19.12 18.88 50.64
C VAL A 726 18.12 17.80 50.17
N GLU A 727 18.66 16.59 49.98
CA GLU A 727 18.12 15.44 49.24
C GLU A 727 17.16 14.54 50.03
N VAL A 728 16.53 13.60 49.33
CA VAL A 728 15.72 12.51 49.91
C VAL A 728 16.30 11.16 49.46
N THR A 729 16.48 10.23 50.41
CA THR A 729 16.89 8.85 50.13
C THR A 729 16.35 7.88 51.18
N GLU A 730 16.07 6.64 50.75
CA GLU A 730 15.70 5.45 51.56
C GLU A 730 14.32 5.53 52.27
N ALA A 731 13.35 4.64 51.94
CA ALA A 731 13.21 3.21 52.32
C ALA A 731 12.29 3.06 53.57
N SER A 732 11.55 1.97 53.83
CA SER A 732 11.18 0.74 53.09
C SER A 732 10.02 0.05 53.85
N THR A 733 9.26 -0.84 53.20
CA THR A 733 8.38 -1.87 53.83
C THR A 733 7.18 -1.37 54.68
N ALA A 734 6.13 -2.14 54.96
CA ALA A 734 5.84 -3.57 54.74
C ALA A 734 4.36 -3.81 54.33
N GLU A 735 4.03 -5.07 54.04
CA GLU A 735 2.66 -5.58 53.85
C GLU A 735 1.84 -5.66 55.18
N VAL A 736 0.52 -5.83 55.07
CA VAL A 736 -0.25 -6.84 55.84
C VAL A 736 -1.59 -7.12 55.14
N THR A 737 -2.16 -8.29 55.40
CA THR A 737 -3.24 -8.96 54.64
C THR A 737 -4.63 -8.94 55.32
N GLU A 738 -5.60 -9.59 54.67
CA GLU A 738 -6.91 -10.04 55.18
C GLU A 738 -8.03 -8.99 55.36
N ALA A 739 -9.34 -9.33 55.42
CA ALA A 739 -10.17 -10.40 54.80
C ALA A 739 -11.64 -10.19 55.29
N ALA A 740 -12.58 -11.06 54.87
CA ALA A 740 -14.00 -11.14 55.25
C ALA A 740 -14.88 -9.95 54.76
N THR A 741 -15.89 -10.08 53.89
CA THR A 741 -17.12 -10.93 53.84
C THR A 741 -18.20 -10.58 54.87
N VAL A 742 -19.39 -10.14 54.39
CA VAL A 742 -20.69 -10.84 54.48
C VAL A 742 -21.81 -9.99 53.82
N GLU A 743 -22.94 -10.65 53.55
CA GLU A 743 -24.23 -10.21 52.97
C GLU A 743 -24.97 -9.14 53.86
N ASN A 744 -26.18 -8.61 53.60
CA ASN A 744 -27.27 -9.03 52.70
C ASN A 744 -28.30 -7.88 52.43
N THR A 745 -29.14 -8.05 51.39
CA THR A 745 -30.52 -7.53 51.12
C THR A 745 -31.00 -6.11 51.52
N ALA A 746 -31.80 -5.53 50.59
CA ALA A 746 -33.02 -4.71 50.81
C ALA A 746 -32.87 -3.28 51.41
N GLU A 747 -33.80 -2.32 51.20
CA GLU A 747 -34.81 -2.03 50.15
C GLU A 747 -35.34 -0.59 50.41
N VAL A 748 -36.16 -0.04 49.50
CA VAL A 748 -37.08 1.12 49.67
C VAL A 748 -36.49 2.55 49.62
N THR A 749 -37.14 3.33 48.75
CA THR A 749 -37.03 4.78 48.45
C THR A 749 -37.61 5.71 49.52
N GLU A 750 -37.17 6.97 49.54
CA GLU A 750 -38.04 8.17 49.58
C GLU A 750 -37.25 9.48 49.33
N ALA A 751 -37.90 10.65 49.25
CA ALA A 751 -38.51 11.26 48.07
C ALA A 751 -38.81 12.77 48.33
N VAL A 752 -38.77 13.64 47.31
CA VAL A 752 -39.39 14.99 47.36
C VAL A 752 -39.96 15.40 45.98
N THR A 753 -41.27 15.66 46.00
CA THR A 753 -42.18 16.50 45.18
C THR A 753 -41.58 17.63 44.31
N ALA A 754 -42.27 18.24 43.31
CA ALA A 754 -43.70 18.29 42.93
C ALA A 754 -43.89 18.81 41.46
N GLU A 755 -45.07 18.81 40.80
CA GLU A 755 -46.30 17.98 40.88
C GLU A 755 -47.37 18.42 39.82
N GLN A 756 -48.07 17.45 39.18
CA GLN A 756 -49.35 17.55 38.41
C GLN A 756 -49.39 18.43 37.10
N THR A 757 -50.35 18.26 36.15
CA THR A 757 -51.67 17.57 36.19
C THR A 757 -52.10 16.91 34.84
N ALA A 758 -52.76 15.74 34.93
CA ALA A 758 -53.84 15.20 34.06
C ALA A 758 -53.64 14.90 32.53
N GLU A 759 -54.29 13.88 31.93
CA GLU A 759 -54.99 12.67 32.44
C GLU A 759 -55.27 11.66 31.29
N GLN A 760 -55.17 10.34 31.58
CA GLN A 760 -55.83 9.15 30.96
C GLN A 760 -55.79 8.96 29.40
N THR A 761 -55.97 7.78 28.77
CA THR A 761 -56.51 6.47 29.19
C THR A 761 -55.80 5.27 28.50
N GLU A 762 -56.05 4.08 29.03
CA GLU A 762 -55.52 2.73 28.80
C GLU A 762 -55.44 2.06 27.38
N VAL A 763 -54.46 1.15 27.26
CA VAL A 763 -54.55 -0.28 26.81
C VAL A 763 -54.46 -0.73 25.33
N ALA A 764 -53.75 -1.87 25.20
CA ALA A 764 -53.80 -2.96 24.20
C ALA A 764 -52.89 -2.96 22.95
N LEU A 765 -52.46 -4.19 22.65
CA LEU A 765 -51.65 -4.65 21.53
C LEU A 765 -52.44 -4.59 20.20
N GLY A 766 -51.73 -4.43 19.08
CA GLY A 766 -52.01 -5.31 17.93
C GLY A 766 -51.83 -4.75 16.51
N ALA A 767 -51.25 -5.63 15.68
CA ALA A 767 -51.43 -5.73 14.23
C ALA A 767 -50.87 -4.63 13.29
N THR A 768 -50.79 -5.04 12.02
CA THR A 768 -50.14 -4.36 10.89
C THR A 768 -51.16 -3.69 9.94
N SER A 769 -50.65 -2.76 9.11
CA SER A 769 -51.17 -2.34 7.79
C SER A 769 -51.80 -0.93 7.71
N THR A 770 -51.20 -0.08 6.86
CA THR A 770 -51.80 0.64 5.71
C THR A 770 -53.29 1.08 5.85
N THR A 771 -53.71 2.32 5.56
CA THR A 771 -53.57 2.96 4.22
C THR A 771 -53.98 4.46 4.18
N VAL A 772 -53.14 5.30 3.55
CA VAL A 772 -53.39 6.57 2.79
C VAL A 772 -54.37 7.65 3.31
N ALA A 773 -53.78 8.83 3.51
CA ALA A 773 -54.17 10.13 2.92
C ALA A 773 -52.91 11.05 2.93
N THR A 774 -52.64 12.05 2.07
CA THR A 774 -53.04 12.54 0.72
C THR A 774 -51.98 13.62 0.36
N THR A 775 -51.56 13.99 -0.86
CA THR A 775 -51.95 13.80 -2.29
C THR A 775 -50.67 14.09 -3.13
N THR A 776 -50.32 13.42 -4.24
CA THR A 776 -50.81 13.61 -5.63
C THR A 776 -50.49 15.01 -6.19
N LYS A 777 -49.74 15.22 -7.30
CA LYS A 777 -49.10 14.37 -8.36
C LYS A 777 -47.97 15.19 -9.06
N GLU A 778 -47.11 14.70 -9.96
CA GLU A 778 -46.91 13.38 -10.62
C GLU A 778 -45.42 12.92 -10.37
N ALA A 779 -44.50 12.45 -11.24
CA ALA A 779 -44.40 12.19 -12.69
C ALA A 779 -43.42 11.01 -13.01
N THR A 780 -43.12 10.80 -14.29
CA THR A 780 -42.40 9.63 -14.87
C THR A 780 -41.18 10.07 -15.72
N ALA A 781 -40.26 9.21 -16.19
CA ALA A 781 -40.30 7.75 -16.35
C ALA A 781 -38.96 7.08 -15.98
N VAL A 782 -38.98 5.93 -15.30
CA VAL A 782 -38.82 4.55 -15.82
C VAL A 782 -37.40 4.17 -16.25
N SER A 783 -36.88 3.12 -15.59
CA SER A 783 -35.72 2.33 -15.99
C SER A 783 -36.18 0.89 -16.25
N THR A 784 -35.56 0.22 -17.23
CA THR A 784 -35.75 -1.19 -17.54
C THR A 784 -34.40 -1.92 -17.55
N ASN A 785 -34.35 -3.12 -17.00
CA ASN A 785 -33.18 -3.98 -17.09
C ASN A 785 -32.86 -4.32 -18.56
N GLU A 786 -31.57 -4.26 -18.92
CA GLU A 786 -31.02 -5.23 -19.86
C GLU A 786 -29.53 -5.51 -19.53
N SER A 787 -29.04 -6.67 -19.96
CA SER A 787 -27.65 -7.11 -19.77
C SER A 787 -26.77 -6.58 -20.91
N GLN A 788 -25.44 -6.45 -20.70
CA GLN A 788 -24.38 -7.00 -21.57
C GLN A 788 -22.96 -6.53 -21.18
N ASN A 789 -21.99 -7.40 -21.46
CA ASN A 789 -20.53 -7.20 -21.65
C ASN A 789 -19.68 -6.27 -20.75
N VAL A 790 -18.68 -6.91 -20.14
CA VAL A 790 -17.39 -6.30 -19.73
C VAL A 790 -16.48 -6.15 -20.97
N PRO A 791 -15.85 -4.98 -21.21
CA PRO A 791 -14.72 -4.85 -22.13
C PRO A 791 -13.38 -5.12 -21.42
N THR A 792 -12.48 -5.83 -22.09
CA THR A 792 -11.11 -6.09 -21.63
C THR A 792 -10.21 -4.86 -21.74
N PHE A 793 -9.31 -4.66 -20.76
CA PHE A 793 -8.23 -3.68 -20.86
C PHE A 793 -7.06 -4.23 -21.69
N THR A 794 -6.67 -3.49 -22.73
CA THR A 794 -5.36 -3.62 -23.39
C THR A 794 -4.40 -2.51 -22.89
N PRO A 795 -3.10 -2.80 -22.70
CA PRO A 795 -2.14 -1.81 -22.21
C PRO A 795 -1.76 -0.79 -23.28
N ILE A 796 -1.64 0.48 -22.88
CA ILE A 796 -1.15 1.59 -23.71
C ILE A 796 0.38 1.72 -23.49
N PRO A 797 1.21 1.80 -24.55
CA PRO A 797 2.65 1.95 -24.40
C PRO A 797 3.05 3.36 -23.95
N LEU A 798 4.12 3.46 -23.17
CA LEU A 798 4.74 4.72 -22.76
C LEU A 798 5.50 5.35 -23.94
N THR A 799 5.06 6.51 -24.42
CA THR A 799 5.84 7.41 -25.28
C THR A 799 6.25 8.66 -24.49
N ALA A 800 7.55 8.94 -24.42
CA ALA A 800 8.06 10.11 -23.72
C ALA A 800 7.78 11.40 -24.51
N GLU A 801 7.09 12.37 -23.90
CA GLU A 801 6.78 13.66 -24.53
C GLU A 801 7.55 14.82 -23.87
N ASN A 802 8.71 15.07 -24.48
CA ASN A 802 9.36 16.35 -24.77
C ASN A 802 9.42 17.51 -23.75
N GLN A 803 10.60 18.13 -23.68
CA GLN A 803 10.89 19.37 -22.96
C GLN A 803 10.07 20.55 -23.50
N GLY A 804 9.30 21.22 -22.62
CA GLY A 804 8.59 22.45 -22.94
C GLY A 804 9.55 23.65 -23.02
N ALA A 805 10.18 23.87 -24.18
CA ALA A 805 11.03 25.04 -24.40
C ALA A 805 10.21 26.34 -24.35
N VAL A 806 10.55 27.25 -23.43
CA VAL A 806 9.90 28.56 -23.27
C VAL A 806 10.38 29.54 -24.35
N GLY A 807 10.00 29.27 -25.59
CA GLY A 807 10.12 30.22 -26.70
C GLY A 807 9.00 31.25 -26.66
N GLN A 808 9.31 32.53 -26.90
CA GLN A 808 8.29 33.57 -26.99
C GLN A 808 7.31 33.30 -28.14
N ALA A 809 6.02 33.20 -27.83
CA ALA A 809 4.97 33.00 -28.81
C ALA A 809 4.71 34.29 -29.62
N GLN A 810 5.45 34.48 -30.71
CA GLN A 810 5.13 35.52 -31.69
C GLN A 810 3.88 35.16 -32.50
N SER A 811 3.02 36.15 -32.73
CA SER A 811 1.67 35.96 -33.28
C SER A 811 1.66 35.36 -34.69
N PRO A 812 0.75 34.41 -35.01
CA PRO A 812 0.75 33.68 -36.29
C PRO A 812 0.52 34.56 -37.54
N LEU A 813 0.05 35.81 -37.38
CA LEU A 813 -0.02 36.79 -38.48
C LEU A 813 1.35 37.08 -39.11
N LEU A 814 2.43 37.06 -38.33
CA LEU A 814 3.74 37.53 -38.78
C LEU A 814 4.39 36.58 -39.79
N ILE A 815 4.19 35.27 -39.61
CA ILE A 815 4.70 34.20 -40.49
C ILE A 815 4.03 34.29 -41.88
N GLY A 816 2.72 34.58 -41.92
CA GLY A 816 1.98 34.78 -43.17
C GLY A 816 2.52 35.94 -44.00
N ALA A 817 2.81 37.08 -43.35
CA ALA A 817 3.35 38.26 -44.01
C ALA A 817 4.76 38.03 -44.58
N THR A 818 5.65 37.37 -43.82
CA THR A 818 7.02 37.09 -44.27
C THR A 818 7.09 36.11 -45.44
N CYS A 819 6.25 35.07 -45.44
CA CYS A 819 6.15 34.14 -46.58
C CYS A 819 5.65 34.83 -47.85
N LEU A 820 4.67 35.73 -47.74
CA LEU A 820 4.15 36.47 -48.89
C LEU A 820 5.21 37.42 -49.49
N LEU A 821 5.98 38.10 -48.64
CA LEU A 821 7.06 39.00 -49.07
C LEU A 821 8.23 38.23 -49.72
N GLY A 822 8.57 37.06 -49.17
CA GLY A 822 9.58 36.16 -49.75
C GLY A 822 9.19 35.65 -51.14
N LEU A 823 7.93 35.21 -51.32
CA LEU A 823 7.40 34.82 -52.63
C LEU A 823 7.39 35.98 -53.64
N LEU A 824 7.06 37.20 -53.20
CA LEU A 824 7.10 38.40 -54.05
C LEU A 824 8.52 38.71 -54.54
N LEU A 825 9.51 38.64 -53.65
CA LEU A 825 10.93 38.82 -54.01
C LEU A 825 11.42 37.72 -54.95
N LEU A 826 11.07 36.46 -54.71
CA LEU A 826 11.39 35.34 -55.59
C LEU A 826 10.78 35.53 -56.99
N ALA A 827 9.54 35.99 -57.09
CA ALA A 827 8.89 36.30 -58.37
C ALA A 827 9.59 37.46 -59.11
N ILE A 828 10.03 38.50 -58.41
CA ILE A 828 10.78 39.63 -59.00
C ILE A 828 12.16 39.17 -59.51
N VAL A 829 12.88 38.37 -58.73
CA VAL A 829 14.18 37.80 -59.13
C VAL A 829 14.01 36.87 -60.33
N TYR A 830 13.00 35.99 -60.32
CA TYR A 830 12.71 35.09 -61.44
C TYR A 830 12.33 35.84 -62.72
N TRP A 831 11.57 36.93 -62.61
CA TRP A 831 11.23 37.80 -63.75
C TRP A 831 12.47 38.49 -64.35
N PHE A 832 13.39 38.98 -63.51
CA PHE A 832 14.67 39.53 -63.99
C PHE A 832 15.58 38.46 -64.61
N ALA A 833 15.61 37.25 -64.05
CA ALA A 833 16.38 36.13 -64.58
C ALA A 833 15.85 35.66 -65.95
N ALA A 834 14.53 35.48 -66.10
CA ALA A 834 13.89 35.14 -67.37
C ALA A 834 14.14 36.21 -68.44
N ARG A 835 14.10 37.49 -68.06
CA ARG A 835 14.35 38.63 -68.96
C ARG A 835 15.82 38.81 -69.35
N ARG A 836 16.76 38.18 -68.64
CA ARG A 836 18.18 38.06 -69.05
C ARG A 836 18.46 36.91 -70.02
N ARG A 837 17.52 35.97 -70.24
CA ARG A 837 17.65 34.87 -71.22
C ARG A 837 17.00 35.16 -72.58
N THR A 838 16.52 36.39 -72.79
CA THR A 838 15.76 36.82 -73.99
C THR A 838 16.32 38.13 -74.58
N ARG A 839 17.64 38.31 -74.47
CA ARG A 839 18.46 39.37 -75.09
C ARG A 839 19.84 38.81 -75.40
#